data_AF-A0A969K5Q1-F1
#
_entry.id   AF-A0A969K5Q1-F1
#
_cell.length_a   1.000
_cell.length_b   1.000
_cell.length_c   1.000
_cell.angle_alpha   90.00
_cell.angle_beta   90.00
_cell.angle_gamma   90.00
#
_symmetry.space_group_name_H-M   'P 1'
#
loop_
_entity.id
_entity.type
_entity.pdbx_description
1 polymer ?
#
loop_
_entity_poly.entity_id
_entity_poly.type
_entity_poly.pdbx_seq_one_letter_code
_entity_poly.pdbx_strand_id
1 'polypeptide(L)'
;MLSDLSIALSSLNQALQRGELERVGVEAIALYDQTLSLDALQIVQMVGDRALHAGQFSLAIEILAAIVQRDPHQHTARCHLGIAQLSIGQFAQGWSNYDHRPIRRGFIQDMQRYQPHLPLWDGNLEAIRDLKRDLKSYPKTGQEPSQNPQQNSHITGHKVSKKTGEKTGQNIDSQSFNLLVMAEQGFGDAIQFSRYVPLLIDRGIRVTLGCRPPLAKLLATLPHMSADRLLLPGQPPPPIHAFTLLMSLPSVFRTTIDTIPQAVPYLKPGVLSTAGRDLLMSCGLGSALRVGIVWSGSSTRDRDDERSCGLDALLPLLTTPNVTFFSLQKDPLPRDRQRLLSLGVIDLDPFLLDFSDTAAFVAGLDLVISVDTAVVHLAGALGKPVWVALAAVADWRWLTNREDSPWYPQARLFRQPQAGDWRSVVDSMRLALAKLVQSSKPDLRLLAFDSSLDSKLDSKLELKREPELRAEINTELKATIAAFQNQDFETATRLCDRLLQLSLSPEVVETLAVLRGSIAYQRHDLALAIHWFQRSITLNPQSMSSRLNLGNTYRDLGHTQAALNCYAKAEAIATVGHRSVFDIRWERSLALLQAGQWRDGFADYEARLDRKPWPSHIRRHDPHQWDGMIRPNSTLILRMSQGFGDAIQAVRYVPWLKQQGASGLRIAIESRLPLTRLLGTLEGVDAIINVGEPLPAGHSRYDYQAFLMSLPHLCRTTIDTIPDSMPYLRSPGWRDESTRQMVADLLEPTPIEAGSITRPGSDSPMSGRPYKIGVIWSGSPTHAQDFRRSMPLREFATLFDITTTHDGRPRPVL
;
A
#
# COMPACT_ATOMS: atom_id res chain seq x y z
N MET A 1 40.00 -3.92 54.93
CA MET A 1 40.19 -4.01 53.46
C MET A 1 39.02 -4.68 52.74
N LEU A 2 38.74 -5.98 52.90
CA LEU A 2 37.60 -6.62 52.20
C LEU A 2 36.21 -6.12 52.68
N SER A 3 36.06 -5.84 53.99
CA SER A 3 34.87 -5.20 54.56
C SER A 3 34.63 -3.80 53.99
N ASP A 4 35.70 -3.02 53.86
CA ASP A 4 35.64 -1.61 53.44
C ASP A 4 35.34 -1.51 51.94
N LEU A 5 35.88 -2.43 51.14
CA LEU A 5 35.56 -2.57 49.71
C LEU A 5 34.08 -2.93 49.49
N SER A 6 33.53 -3.87 50.27
CA SER A 6 32.12 -4.26 50.17
C SER A 6 31.18 -3.10 50.51
N ILE A 7 31.49 -2.32 51.55
CA ILE A 7 30.73 -1.14 51.95
C ILE A 7 30.78 -0.07 50.84
N ALA A 8 31.96 0.19 50.28
CA ALA A 8 32.14 1.15 49.20
C ALA A 8 31.34 0.76 47.95
N LEU A 9 31.41 -0.50 47.51
CA LEU A 9 30.63 -1.01 46.37
C LEU A 9 29.11 -0.94 46.61
N SER A 10 28.65 -1.18 47.83
CA SER A 10 27.23 -1.05 48.20
C SER A 10 26.75 0.41 48.13
N SER A 11 27.54 1.35 48.66
CA SER A 11 27.26 2.79 48.60
C SER A 11 27.17 3.30 47.14
N LEU A 12 28.12 2.89 46.30
CA LEU A 12 28.13 3.24 44.87
C LEU A 12 26.89 2.72 44.15
N ASN A 13 26.47 1.48 44.43
CA ASN A 13 25.26 0.93 43.83
C ASN A 13 23.98 1.68 44.26
N GLN A 14 23.87 2.10 45.52
CA GLN A 14 22.74 2.91 45.99
C GLN A 14 22.72 4.29 45.31
N ALA A 15 23.87 4.95 45.21
CA ALA A 15 24.01 6.24 44.53
C ALA A 15 23.68 6.12 43.02
N LEU A 16 24.07 5.00 42.40
CA LEU A 16 23.76 4.69 41.01
C LEU A 16 22.26 4.48 40.79
N GLN A 17 21.55 3.88 41.76
CA GLN A 17 20.09 3.77 41.75
C GLN A 17 19.41 5.14 41.90
N ARG A 18 20.03 6.08 42.62
CA ARG A 18 19.56 7.48 42.72
C ARG A 18 19.89 8.34 41.50
N GLY A 19 20.60 7.81 40.51
CA GLY A 19 20.93 8.51 39.27
C GLY A 19 22.12 9.47 39.38
N GLU A 20 22.93 9.37 40.43
CA GLU A 20 24.06 10.27 40.70
C GLU A 20 25.31 9.91 39.87
N LEU A 21 25.15 9.84 38.54
CA LEU A 21 26.14 9.26 37.61
C LEU A 21 27.55 9.86 37.73
N GLU A 22 27.67 11.19 37.84
CA GLU A 22 28.96 11.87 37.93
C GLU A 22 29.73 11.50 39.21
N ARG A 23 29.06 11.59 40.37
CA ARG A 23 29.64 11.20 41.66
C ARG A 23 30.06 9.74 41.67
N VAL A 24 29.17 8.85 41.23
CA VAL A 24 29.46 7.41 41.18
C VAL A 24 30.60 7.11 40.21
N GLY A 25 30.67 7.79 39.06
CA GLY A 25 31.75 7.62 38.10
C GLY A 25 33.12 7.94 38.70
N VAL A 26 33.26 9.10 39.33
CA VAL A 26 34.52 9.53 39.96
C VAL A 26 34.92 8.60 41.10
N GLU A 27 34.00 8.31 42.02
CA GLU A 27 34.27 7.45 43.18
C GLU A 27 34.57 6.00 42.75
N ALA A 28 33.89 5.47 41.74
CA ALA A 28 34.12 4.11 41.25
C ALA A 28 35.45 3.97 40.49
N ILE A 29 35.87 4.99 39.74
CA ILE A 29 37.19 5.01 39.08
C ILE A 29 38.30 5.01 40.13
N ALA A 30 38.18 5.88 41.14
CA ALA A 30 39.16 5.96 42.23
C ALA A 30 39.24 4.63 43.01
N LEU A 31 38.10 3.99 43.25
CA LEU A 31 38.05 2.67 43.89
C LEU A 31 38.70 1.59 43.00
N TYR A 32 38.40 1.59 41.69
CA TYR A 32 39.03 0.67 40.75
C TYR A 32 40.56 0.85 40.69
N ASP A 33 41.05 2.09 40.71
CA ASP A 33 42.49 2.38 40.74
C ASP A 33 43.19 1.85 41.98
N GLN A 34 42.53 1.93 43.13
CA GLN A 34 43.09 1.52 44.40
C GLN A 34 43.08 -0.01 44.56
N THR A 35 42.07 -0.69 44.02
CA THR A 35 41.83 -2.11 44.34
C THR A 35 41.95 -3.07 43.17
N LEU A 36 41.98 -2.58 41.92
CA LEU A 36 41.91 -3.38 40.68
C LEU A 36 40.75 -4.40 40.70
N SER A 37 39.65 -4.06 41.37
CA SER A 37 38.51 -4.98 41.54
C SER A 37 37.69 -5.07 40.26
N LEU A 38 37.35 -6.30 39.85
CA LEU A 38 36.43 -6.53 38.74
C LEU A 38 35.03 -5.95 39.00
N ASP A 39 34.57 -5.99 40.26
CA ASP A 39 33.27 -5.41 40.64
C ASP A 39 33.28 -3.89 40.52
N ALA A 40 34.38 -3.24 40.90
CA ALA A 40 34.54 -1.80 40.71
C ALA A 40 34.56 -1.44 39.22
N LEU A 41 35.28 -2.21 38.39
CA LEU A 41 35.30 -2.03 36.93
C LEU A 41 33.91 -2.16 36.30
N GLN A 42 33.11 -3.14 36.73
CA GLN A 42 31.73 -3.32 36.26
C GLN A 42 30.85 -2.12 36.62
N ILE A 43 30.99 -1.55 37.82
CA ILE A 43 30.27 -0.34 38.21
C ILE A 43 30.68 0.84 37.33
N VAL A 44 31.99 1.08 37.13
CA VAL A 44 32.48 2.16 36.25
C VAL A 44 31.91 2.02 34.83
N GLN A 45 31.92 0.80 34.28
CA GLN A 45 31.37 0.53 32.96
C GLN A 45 29.85 0.77 32.93
N MET A 46 29.10 0.34 33.94
CA MET A 46 27.66 0.57 34.02
C MET A 46 27.32 2.06 34.12
N VAL A 47 28.11 2.86 34.84
CA VAL A 47 27.95 4.32 34.88
C VAL A 47 28.20 4.92 33.50
N GLY A 48 29.30 4.55 32.83
CA GLY A 48 29.63 5.01 31.49
C GLY A 48 28.52 4.68 30.47
N ASP A 49 27.99 3.47 30.51
CA ASP A 49 26.90 3.02 29.65
C ASP A 49 25.60 3.78 29.92
N ARG A 50 25.27 4.03 31.20
CA ARG A 50 24.09 4.85 31.56
C ARG A 50 24.25 6.30 31.15
N ALA A 51 25.42 6.90 31.34
CA ALA A 51 25.72 8.26 30.88
C ALA A 51 25.57 8.37 29.37
N LEU A 52 26.06 7.37 28.62
CA LEU A 52 25.89 7.28 27.17
C LEU A 52 24.41 7.25 26.78
N HIS A 53 23.61 6.37 27.41
CA HIS A 53 22.18 6.24 27.12
C HIS A 53 21.35 7.44 27.57
N ALA A 54 21.82 8.19 28.57
CA ALA A 54 21.21 9.45 29.00
C ALA A 54 21.60 10.64 28.10
N GLY A 55 22.46 10.43 27.09
CA GLY A 55 22.98 11.51 26.24
C GLY A 55 24.02 12.41 26.92
N GLN A 56 24.54 12.01 28.08
CA GLN A 56 25.61 12.71 28.81
C GLN A 56 26.98 12.32 28.22
N PHE A 57 27.19 12.64 26.93
CA PHE A 57 28.33 12.13 26.17
C PHE A 57 29.68 12.55 26.72
N SER A 58 29.83 13.78 27.25
CA SER A 58 31.09 14.22 27.86
C SER A 58 31.48 13.36 29.07
N LEU A 59 30.51 13.09 29.97
CA LEU A 59 30.71 12.24 31.13
C LEU A 59 31.00 10.78 30.71
N ALA A 60 30.25 10.27 29.72
CA ALA A 60 30.48 8.94 29.18
C ALA A 60 31.90 8.80 28.59
N ILE A 61 32.38 9.81 27.85
CA ILE A 61 33.74 9.83 27.29
C ILE A 61 34.78 9.81 28.40
N GLU A 62 34.66 10.66 29.41
CA GLU A 62 35.60 10.72 30.54
C GLU A 62 35.73 9.36 31.24
N ILE A 63 34.59 8.76 31.59
CA ILE A 63 34.53 7.48 32.31
C ILE A 63 35.04 6.32 31.43
N LEU A 64 34.58 6.22 30.19
CA LEU A 64 34.94 5.11 29.31
C LEU A 64 36.39 5.23 28.81
N ALA A 65 36.91 6.45 28.61
CA ALA A 65 38.31 6.66 28.28
C ALA A 65 39.23 6.22 29.43
N ALA A 66 38.83 6.48 30.68
CA ALA A 66 39.57 5.99 31.85
C ALA A 66 39.68 4.45 31.86
N ILE A 67 38.61 3.73 31.53
CA ILE A 67 38.64 2.26 31.40
C ILE A 67 39.61 1.84 30.28
N VAL A 68 39.48 2.43 29.09
CA VAL A 68 40.27 2.05 27.91
C VAL A 68 41.75 2.36 28.07
N GLN A 69 42.11 3.42 28.79
CA GLN A 69 43.50 3.75 29.08
C GLN A 69 44.18 2.70 29.98
N ARG A 70 43.42 2.06 30.88
CA ARG A 70 43.91 1.03 31.80
C ARG A 70 43.95 -0.34 31.13
N ASP A 71 42.92 -0.67 30.38
CA ASP A 71 42.82 -1.90 29.62
C ASP A 71 42.42 -1.62 28.16
N PRO A 72 43.41 -1.48 27.26
CA PRO A 72 43.17 -1.27 25.83
C PRO A 72 42.42 -2.40 25.13
N HIS A 73 42.29 -3.57 25.77
CA HIS A 73 41.59 -4.74 25.24
C HIS A 73 40.11 -4.81 25.69
N GLN A 74 39.61 -3.86 26.48
CA GLN A 74 38.18 -3.77 26.81
C GLN A 74 37.32 -3.32 25.63
N HIS A 75 37.02 -4.27 24.72
CA HIS A 75 36.32 -3.98 23.47
C HIS A 75 34.94 -3.36 23.67
N THR A 76 34.20 -3.72 24.72
CA THR A 76 32.89 -3.12 25.02
C THR A 76 33.01 -1.63 25.38
N ALA A 77 33.91 -1.29 26.31
CA ALA A 77 34.17 0.09 26.69
C ALA A 77 34.68 0.91 25.51
N ARG A 78 35.55 0.35 24.66
CA ARG A 78 36.00 1.00 23.41
C ARG A 78 34.85 1.28 22.45
N CYS A 79 33.98 0.31 22.22
CA CYS A 79 32.82 0.52 21.36
C CYS A 79 31.94 1.67 21.86
N HIS A 80 31.63 1.69 23.16
CA HIS A 80 30.77 2.71 23.76
C HIS A 80 31.45 4.08 23.81
N LEU A 81 32.76 4.13 24.07
CA LEU A 81 33.58 5.34 23.96
C LEU A 81 33.53 5.87 22.52
N GLY A 82 33.69 4.99 21.53
CA GLY A 82 33.59 5.34 20.12
C GLY A 82 32.23 5.93 19.76
N ILE A 83 31.13 5.33 20.22
CA ILE A 83 29.78 5.88 20.04
C ILE A 83 29.67 7.28 20.67
N ALA A 84 30.14 7.46 21.91
CA ALA A 84 30.06 8.75 22.59
C ALA A 84 30.86 9.84 21.87
N GLN A 85 32.09 9.53 21.44
CA GLN A 85 32.96 10.41 20.65
C GLN A 85 32.33 10.76 19.30
N LEU A 86 31.79 9.77 18.58
CA LEU A 86 31.10 9.98 17.32
C LEU A 86 29.87 10.89 17.50
N SER A 87 29.07 10.70 18.56
CA SER A 87 27.88 11.51 18.85
C SER A 87 28.16 13.00 19.01
N ILE A 88 29.35 13.37 19.51
CA ILE A 88 29.76 14.77 19.67
C ILE A 88 30.68 15.26 18.55
N GLY A 89 30.87 14.47 17.49
CA GLY A 89 31.62 14.86 16.29
C GLY A 89 33.13 14.60 16.34
N GLN A 90 33.64 13.90 17.37
CA GLN A 90 35.05 13.51 17.47
C GLN A 90 35.37 12.29 16.60
N PHE A 91 35.18 12.41 15.28
CA PHE A 91 35.21 11.28 14.35
C PHE A 91 36.58 10.57 14.28
N ALA A 92 37.68 11.33 14.28
CA ALA A 92 39.03 10.77 14.17
C ALA A 92 39.33 9.72 15.26
N GLN A 93 38.96 10.02 16.51
CA GLN A 93 39.13 9.10 17.65
C GLN A 93 37.98 8.09 17.72
N GLY A 94 36.76 8.57 17.45
CA GLY A 94 35.54 7.78 17.53
C GLY A 94 35.56 6.55 16.63
N TRP A 95 36.05 6.66 15.39
CA TRP A 95 36.16 5.50 14.50
C TRP A 95 37.13 4.44 15.01
N SER A 96 38.31 4.85 15.48
CA SER A 96 39.31 3.91 16.01
C SER A 96 38.76 3.10 17.18
N ASN A 97 37.97 3.74 18.05
CA ASN A 97 37.35 3.07 19.19
C ASN A 97 36.11 2.24 18.79
N TYR A 98 35.29 2.75 17.87
CA TYR A 98 34.11 2.05 17.37
C TYR A 98 34.46 0.79 16.55
N ASP A 99 35.62 0.76 15.89
CA ASP A 99 36.07 -0.37 15.08
C ASP A 99 36.49 -1.61 15.90
N HIS A 100 36.38 -1.56 17.23
CA HIS A 100 36.42 -2.75 18.10
C HIS A 100 35.10 -3.55 18.11
N ARG A 101 34.04 -3.00 17.52
CA ARG A 101 32.70 -3.62 17.42
C ARG A 101 32.71 -5.02 16.77
N PRO A 102 33.46 -5.28 15.69
CA PRO A 102 33.52 -6.62 15.09
C PRO A 102 34.01 -7.70 16.07
N ILE A 103 35.03 -7.36 16.88
CA ILE A 103 35.59 -8.27 17.88
C ILE A 103 34.58 -8.50 18.99
N ARG A 104 33.98 -7.42 19.52
CA ARG A 104 32.93 -7.48 20.55
C ARG A 104 31.76 -8.38 20.13
N ARG A 105 31.38 -8.34 18.85
CA ARG A 105 30.24 -9.10 18.30
C ARG A 105 30.61 -10.48 17.77
N GLY A 106 31.87 -10.92 17.86
CA GLY A 106 32.30 -12.24 17.39
C GLY A 106 32.43 -12.39 15.86
N PHE A 107 32.21 -11.31 15.09
CA PHE A 107 32.15 -11.39 13.62
C PHE A 107 33.47 -11.87 13.00
N ILE A 108 34.60 -11.42 13.54
CA ILE A 108 35.91 -11.80 13.03
C ILE A 108 36.16 -13.29 13.28
N GLN A 109 35.84 -13.77 14.48
CA GLN A 109 35.99 -15.17 14.86
C GLN A 109 35.09 -16.08 14.02
N ASP A 110 33.85 -15.67 13.74
CA ASP A 110 32.95 -16.44 12.89
C ASP A 110 33.47 -16.51 11.44
N MET A 111 33.91 -15.39 10.87
CA MET A 111 34.50 -15.39 9.52
C MET A 111 35.76 -16.26 9.44
N GLN A 112 36.64 -16.18 10.43
CA GLN A 112 37.84 -17.01 10.50
C GLN A 112 37.52 -18.49 10.73
N ARG A 113 36.39 -18.84 11.36
CA ARG A 113 35.93 -20.22 11.47
C ARG A 113 35.58 -20.82 10.11
N TYR A 114 34.95 -20.05 9.23
CA TYR A 114 34.55 -20.51 7.88
C TYR A 114 35.66 -20.36 6.83
N GLN A 115 36.54 -19.37 7.00
CA GLN A 115 37.64 -19.06 6.07
C GLN A 115 38.93 -18.77 6.88
N PRO A 116 39.59 -19.80 7.45
CA PRO A 116 40.72 -19.62 8.38
C PRO A 116 41.94 -18.93 7.78
N HIS A 117 42.10 -19.03 6.46
CA HIS A 117 43.23 -18.49 5.72
C HIS A 117 42.98 -17.09 5.16
N LEU A 118 41.79 -16.52 5.33
CA LEU A 118 41.45 -15.22 4.76
C LEU A 118 41.81 -14.10 5.75
N PRO A 119 42.82 -13.26 5.46
CA PRO A 119 43.23 -12.20 6.36
C PRO A 119 42.21 -11.05 6.43
N LEU A 120 42.07 -10.44 7.60
CA LEU A 120 41.38 -9.17 7.79
C LEU A 120 42.26 -8.05 7.23
N TRP A 121 41.71 -7.24 6.32
CA TRP A 121 42.39 -6.06 5.77
C TRP A 121 42.12 -4.84 6.65
N ASP A 122 43.21 -4.21 7.10
CA ASP A 122 43.24 -3.07 8.03
C ASP A 122 43.26 -1.71 7.34
N GLY A 123 43.21 -1.68 5.99
CA GLY A 123 43.28 -0.45 5.21
C GLY A 123 44.66 -0.16 4.62
N ASN A 124 45.70 -0.91 4.96
CA ASN A 124 47.05 -0.67 4.44
C ASN A 124 47.16 -1.05 2.95
N LEU A 125 47.44 -0.06 2.10
CA LEU A 125 47.64 -0.25 0.66
C LEU A 125 49.05 -0.78 0.31
N GLU A 126 50.05 -0.62 1.18
CA GLU A 126 51.39 -1.20 1.01
C GLU A 126 51.37 -2.71 1.27
N ALA A 127 50.57 -3.14 2.26
CA ALA A 127 50.31 -4.56 2.51
C ALA A 127 49.73 -5.29 1.28
N ILE A 128 49.01 -4.59 0.39
CA ILE A 128 48.51 -5.14 -0.88
C ILE A 128 49.66 -5.49 -1.85
N ARG A 129 50.78 -4.75 -1.82
CA ARG A 129 51.97 -5.05 -2.62
C ARG A 129 52.76 -6.22 -2.03
N ASP A 130 52.82 -6.31 -0.70
CA ASP A 130 53.51 -7.39 0.01
C ASP A 130 52.74 -8.73 -0.05
N LEU A 131 51.40 -8.72 0.10
CA LEU A 131 50.54 -9.89 -0.13
C LEU A 131 50.66 -10.44 -1.56
N LYS A 132 50.81 -9.57 -2.57
CA LYS A 132 51.09 -9.99 -3.96
C LYS A 132 52.46 -10.66 -4.11
N ARG A 133 53.42 -10.34 -3.23
CA ARG A 133 54.76 -10.95 -3.20
C ARG A 133 54.71 -12.33 -2.54
N ASP A 134 53.95 -12.46 -1.46
CA ASP A 134 53.80 -13.71 -0.69
C ASP A 134 52.89 -14.74 -1.38
N LEU A 135 51.90 -14.31 -2.18
CA LEU A 135 51.07 -15.20 -3.01
C LEU A 135 51.84 -16.00 -4.07
N LYS A 136 53.10 -15.63 -4.40
CA LYS A 136 53.98 -16.47 -5.23
C LYS A 136 54.50 -17.71 -4.49
N SER A 137 54.31 -17.80 -3.18
CA SER A 137 54.84 -18.86 -2.31
C SER A 137 53.79 -19.89 -1.86
N TYR A 138 52.50 -19.68 -2.15
CA TYR A 138 51.44 -20.62 -1.81
C TYR A 138 51.32 -21.76 -2.84
N PRO A 139 51.27 -23.03 -2.41
CA PRO A 139 51.09 -24.15 -3.33
C PRO A 139 49.68 -24.11 -3.94
N LYS A 140 49.61 -24.23 -5.27
CA LYS A 140 48.36 -24.39 -6.02
C LYS A 140 47.73 -25.74 -5.65
N THR A 141 46.86 -25.80 -4.66
CA THR A 141 46.07 -27.00 -4.37
C THR A 141 44.71 -26.91 -5.03
N GLY A 142 44.63 -27.39 -6.27
CA GLY A 142 43.42 -28.00 -6.80
C GLY A 142 43.51 -29.50 -6.55
N GLN A 143 42.88 -29.98 -5.48
CA GLN A 143 42.56 -31.40 -5.31
C GLN A 143 41.14 -31.48 -4.77
N GLU A 144 40.24 -31.92 -5.64
CA GLU A 144 38.92 -32.41 -5.27
C GLU A 144 39.06 -33.68 -4.40
N PRO A 145 38.15 -33.94 -3.44
CA PRO A 145 38.16 -35.19 -2.68
C PRO A 145 37.75 -36.36 -3.59
N SER A 146 38.65 -37.33 -3.70
CA SER A 146 38.46 -38.59 -4.43
C SER A 146 37.29 -39.41 -3.89
N GLN A 147 36.33 -39.74 -4.75
CA GLN A 147 35.50 -40.94 -4.62
C GLN A 147 36.05 -42.01 -5.58
N ASN A 148 36.30 -43.20 -5.06
CA ASN A 148 36.55 -44.43 -5.82
C ASN A 148 35.36 -45.37 -5.52
N PRO A 149 34.92 -46.25 -6.45
CA PRO A 149 35.77 -47.36 -6.88
C PRO A 149 35.64 -47.85 -8.35
N GLN A 150 36.73 -48.48 -8.81
CA GLN A 150 36.79 -49.67 -9.68
C GLN A 150 36.46 -49.55 -11.19
N GLN A 151 37.49 -49.64 -12.05
CA GLN A 151 37.92 -50.82 -12.86
C GLN A 151 38.69 -50.39 -14.14
N ASN A 152 39.88 -50.98 -14.34
CA ASN A 152 40.57 -51.47 -15.57
C ASN A 152 40.44 -50.65 -16.90
N SER A 153 41.47 -50.42 -17.73
CA SER A 153 42.80 -51.02 -17.93
C SER A 153 43.60 -50.27 -19.04
N HIS A 154 44.93 -50.50 -19.08
CA HIS A 154 45.93 -50.28 -20.17
C HIS A 154 46.39 -48.83 -20.50
N ILE A 155 47.63 -48.36 -20.26
CA ILE A 155 48.98 -48.75 -20.81
C ILE A 155 48.98 -48.64 -22.35
N THR A 156 49.74 -47.84 -23.11
CA THR A 156 51.05 -47.13 -23.08
C THR A 156 51.06 -46.17 -24.30
N GLY A 157 51.67 -44.98 -24.31
CA GLY A 157 53.09 -44.75 -24.61
C GLY A 157 53.33 -43.92 -25.90
N HIS A 158 53.92 -42.73 -25.75
CA HIS A 158 54.88 -42.03 -26.66
C HIS A 158 54.57 -41.72 -28.14
N LYS A 159 54.53 -40.43 -28.55
CA LYS A 159 55.65 -39.62 -29.14
C LYS A 159 55.17 -38.31 -29.85
N VAL A 160 55.76 -37.19 -29.44
CA VAL A 160 56.42 -36.10 -30.22
C VAL A 160 55.75 -35.46 -31.46
N SER A 161 55.42 -34.16 -31.29
CA SER A 161 55.63 -32.97 -32.18
C SER A 161 55.09 -32.93 -33.62
N LYS A 162 54.14 -32.01 -33.89
CA LYS A 162 54.41 -30.73 -34.60
C LYS A 162 53.17 -29.82 -34.65
N LYS A 163 53.47 -28.51 -34.58
CA LYS A 163 52.61 -27.32 -34.60
C LYS A 163 51.71 -27.20 -35.83
N THR A 164 50.51 -26.65 -35.62
CA THR A 164 49.88 -25.46 -36.27
C THR A 164 48.44 -25.44 -35.73
N GLY A 165 47.87 -24.48 -35.01
CA GLY A 165 48.19 -23.08 -34.79
C GLY A 165 46.85 -22.35 -34.93
N GLU A 166 46.20 -21.93 -33.83
CA GLU A 166 45.26 -20.80 -33.84
C GLU A 166 44.86 -20.37 -32.43
N LYS A 167 44.50 -19.09 -32.34
CA LYS A 167 44.55 -18.21 -31.18
C LYS A 167 43.39 -18.43 -30.21
N THR A 168 43.69 -18.41 -28.92
CA THR A 168 42.91 -17.64 -27.93
C THR A 168 43.86 -17.13 -26.85
N GLY A 169 44.48 -15.98 -27.12
CA GLY A 169 45.18 -15.22 -26.10
C GLY A 169 44.16 -14.62 -25.13
N GLN A 170 43.76 -15.37 -24.11
CA GLN A 170 43.32 -14.77 -22.86
C GLN A 170 44.58 -14.28 -22.15
N ASN A 171 44.94 -13.01 -22.39
CA ASN A 171 45.76 -12.27 -21.43
C ASN A 171 44.91 -12.15 -20.15
N ILE A 172 45.08 -13.09 -19.24
CA ILE A 172 44.62 -12.95 -17.85
C ILE A 172 45.49 -11.84 -17.26
N ASP A 173 44.91 -10.66 -17.13
CA ASP A 173 45.55 -9.49 -16.55
C ASP A 173 46.06 -9.83 -15.15
N SER A 174 47.37 -9.98 -15.02
CA SER A 174 48.03 -10.19 -13.75
C SER A 174 47.93 -8.90 -12.92
N GLN A 175 47.33 -9.01 -11.72
CA GLN A 175 47.55 -8.17 -10.51
C GLN A 175 46.43 -7.24 -9.99
N SER A 176 45.14 -7.53 -10.14
CA SER A 176 44.10 -6.83 -9.33
C SER A 176 43.91 -7.48 -7.94
N PHE A 177 43.96 -6.70 -6.85
CA PHE A 177 43.75 -7.22 -5.48
C PHE A 177 42.24 -7.36 -5.21
N ASN A 178 41.77 -8.60 -5.09
CA ASN A 178 40.39 -8.93 -4.75
C ASN A 178 40.12 -8.82 -3.25
N LEU A 179 39.23 -7.91 -2.85
CA LEU A 179 38.82 -7.66 -1.46
C LEU A 179 37.33 -7.97 -1.28
N LEU A 180 37.00 -8.81 -0.30
CA LEU A 180 35.62 -9.01 0.15
C LEU A 180 35.24 -7.91 1.17
N VAL A 181 34.21 -7.13 0.88
CA VAL A 181 33.63 -6.16 1.82
C VAL A 181 32.29 -6.71 2.30
N MET A 182 32.13 -6.98 3.58
CA MET A 182 30.89 -7.55 4.13
C MET A 182 30.03 -6.47 4.79
N ALA A 183 28.75 -6.39 4.41
CA ALA A 183 27.75 -5.60 5.12
C ALA A 183 27.24 -6.35 6.36
N GLU A 184 27.76 -6.01 7.54
CA GLU A 184 27.58 -6.78 8.78
C GLU A 184 26.48 -6.25 9.73
N GLN A 185 25.86 -5.11 9.41
CA GLN A 185 24.82 -4.48 10.22
C GLN A 185 23.47 -4.39 9.48
N GLY A 186 22.61 -3.43 9.84
CA GLY A 186 21.27 -3.28 9.26
C GLY A 186 21.29 -2.76 7.82
N PHE A 187 20.13 -2.74 7.17
CA PHE A 187 20.00 -2.24 5.80
C PHE A 187 20.44 -0.77 5.66
N GLY A 188 20.09 0.08 6.64
CA GLY A 188 20.50 1.48 6.65
C GLY A 188 22.02 1.67 6.70
N ASP A 189 22.70 0.84 7.51
CA ASP A 189 24.16 0.85 7.62
C ASP A 189 24.80 0.46 6.29
N ALA A 190 24.28 -0.61 5.66
CA ALA A 190 24.76 -1.05 4.36
C ALA A 190 24.59 0.03 3.28
N ILE A 191 23.42 0.68 3.23
CA ILE A 191 23.14 1.77 2.28
C ILE A 191 24.07 2.96 2.55
N GLN A 192 24.23 3.39 3.80
CA GLN A 192 25.04 4.54 4.15
C GLN A 192 26.52 4.32 3.83
N PHE A 193 27.11 3.20 4.29
CA PHE A 193 28.54 2.97 4.21
C PHE A 193 29.01 2.35 2.89
N SER A 194 28.09 1.88 2.04
CA SER A 194 28.41 1.50 0.65
C SER A 194 29.07 2.62 -0.16
N ARG A 195 28.92 3.89 0.25
CA ARG A 195 29.59 5.05 -0.34
C ARG A 195 31.11 4.97 -0.39
N TYR A 196 31.73 4.17 0.48
CA TYR A 196 33.18 3.98 0.48
C TYR A 196 33.65 2.95 -0.54
N VAL A 197 32.74 2.12 -1.08
CA VAL A 197 33.09 1.06 -2.03
C VAL A 197 33.64 1.62 -3.34
N PRO A 198 33.04 2.65 -3.98
CA PRO A 198 33.64 3.31 -5.14
C PRO A 198 35.06 3.81 -4.87
N LEU A 199 35.32 4.37 -3.68
CA LEU A 199 36.66 4.88 -3.32
C LEU A 199 37.73 3.78 -3.23
N LEU A 200 37.33 2.54 -2.90
CA LEU A 200 38.22 1.38 -2.96
C LEU A 200 38.48 0.97 -4.41
N ILE A 201 37.44 0.96 -5.24
CA ILE A 201 37.54 0.62 -6.66
C ILE A 201 38.42 1.61 -7.41
N ASP A 202 38.28 2.91 -7.11
CA ASP A 202 39.11 3.99 -7.67
C ASP A 202 40.59 3.88 -7.27
N ARG A 203 40.90 3.16 -6.18
CA ARG A 203 42.27 2.80 -5.78
C ARG A 203 42.80 1.53 -6.48
N GLY A 204 42.06 0.99 -7.44
CA GLY A 204 42.41 -0.24 -8.17
C GLY A 204 42.14 -1.53 -7.38
N ILE A 205 41.35 -1.47 -6.31
CA ILE A 205 40.93 -2.67 -5.56
C ILE A 205 39.72 -3.28 -6.26
N ARG A 206 39.79 -4.58 -6.52
CA ARG A 206 38.70 -5.33 -7.11
C ARG A 206 37.78 -5.80 -5.98
N VAL A 207 36.68 -5.08 -5.76
CA VAL A 207 35.77 -5.35 -4.64
C VAL A 207 34.73 -6.42 -4.99
N THR A 208 34.49 -7.33 -4.05
CA THR A 208 33.27 -8.16 -3.96
C THR A 208 32.49 -7.70 -2.73
N LEU A 209 31.22 -7.33 -2.88
CA LEU A 209 30.40 -6.79 -1.79
C LEU A 209 29.38 -7.81 -1.31
N GLY A 210 29.57 -8.31 -0.08
CA GLY A 210 28.63 -9.19 0.60
C GLY A 210 27.43 -8.43 1.14
N CYS A 211 26.22 -8.81 0.72
CA CYS A 211 24.98 -8.15 1.15
C CYS A 211 23.79 -9.11 1.25
N ARG A 212 22.72 -8.66 1.89
CA ARG A 212 21.46 -9.42 1.98
C ARG A 212 20.63 -9.26 0.71
N PRO A 213 19.82 -10.26 0.31
CA PRO A 213 19.07 -10.22 -0.96
C PRO A 213 18.25 -8.94 -1.23
N PRO A 214 17.54 -8.33 -0.25
CA PRO A 214 16.77 -7.10 -0.51
C PRO A 214 17.59 -5.89 -0.94
N LEU A 215 18.91 -5.90 -0.76
CA LEU A 215 19.81 -4.82 -1.17
C LEU A 215 20.52 -5.10 -2.50
N ALA A 216 20.47 -6.32 -3.02
CA ALA A 216 21.35 -6.76 -4.11
C ALA A 216 21.18 -5.88 -5.36
N LYS A 217 19.95 -5.72 -5.85
CA LYS A 217 19.66 -4.90 -7.03
C LYS A 217 20.09 -3.44 -6.84
N LEU A 218 19.86 -2.88 -5.65
CA LEU A 218 20.21 -1.50 -5.33
C LEU A 218 21.73 -1.30 -5.27
N LEU A 219 22.46 -2.15 -4.55
CA LEU A 219 23.92 -2.01 -4.40
C LEU A 219 24.68 -2.29 -5.70
N ALA A 220 24.09 -3.04 -6.64
CA ALA A 220 24.63 -3.17 -7.99
C ALA A 220 24.67 -1.85 -8.76
N THR A 221 23.96 -0.81 -8.31
CA THR A 221 23.94 0.52 -8.96
C THR A 221 25.05 1.47 -8.51
N LEU A 222 25.86 1.06 -7.52
CA LEU A 222 27.02 1.83 -7.07
C LEU A 222 27.95 2.12 -8.26
N PRO A 223 28.61 3.30 -8.30
CA PRO A 223 29.64 3.58 -9.29
C PRO A 223 30.67 2.44 -9.35
N HIS A 224 30.96 1.99 -10.57
CA HIS A 224 31.94 0.93 -10.86
C HIS A 224 31.62 -0.47 -10.27
N MET A 225 30.41 -0.67 -9.73
CA MET A 225 29.91 -1.96 -9.26
C MET A 225 29.02 -2.63 -10.30
N SER A 226 28.87 -3.95 -10.18
CA SER A 226 27.98 -4.76 -11.01
C SER A 226 27.45 -5.97 -10.24
N ALA A 227 26.35 -6.56 -10.71
CA ALA A 227 25.66 -7.64 -9.99
C ALA A 227 26.52 -8.91 -9.80
N ASP A 228 27.45 -9.21 -10.70
CA ASP A 228 28.41 -10.33 -10.60
C ASP A 228 29.44 -10.14 -9.48
N ARG A 229 29.52 -8.95 -8.89
CA ARG A 229 30.41 -8.61 -7.78
C ARG A 229 29.72 -8.56 -6.43
N LEU A 230 28.44 -8.92 -6.39
CA LEU A 230 27.71 -9.07 -5.14
C LEU A 230 27.79 -10.51 -4.66
N LEU A 231 27.99 -10.69 -3.36
CA LEU A 231 27.98 -12.00 -2.71
C LEU A 231 26.73 -12.10 -1.83
N LEU A 232 25.83 -13.03 -2.17
CA LEU A 232 24.62 -13.29 -1.38
C LEU A 232 24.87 -14.44 -0.38
N PRO A 233 24.07 -14.54 0.70
CA PRO A 233 24.19 -15.63 1.65
C PRO A 233 24.08 -17.00 0.98
N GLY A 234 24.97 -17.91 1.34
CA GLY A 234 25.01 -19.29 0.79
C GLY A 234 25.75 -19.44 -0.54
N GLN A 235 26.18 -18.35 -1.17
CA GLN A 235 27.02 -18.42 -2.37
C GLN A 235 28.50 -18.58 -2.00
N PRO A 236 29.28 -19.39 -2.73
CA PRO A 236 30.72 -19.44 -2.55
C PRO A 236 31.35 -18.10 -3.00
N PRO A 237 32.27 -17.51 -2.22
CA PRO A 237 32.97 -16.32 -2.65
C PRO A 237 33.86 -16.61 -3.86
N PRO A 238 34.05 -15.65 -4.79
CA PRO A 238 35.09 -15.77 -5.81
C PRO A 238 36.48 -15.79 -5.14
N PRO A 239 37.57 -16.04 -5.89
CA PRO A 239 38.92 -15.93 -5.35
C PRO A 239 39.18 -14.55 -4.73
N ILE A 240 39.33 -14.50 -3.42
CA ILE A 240 39.53 -13.29 -2.61
C ILE A 240 40.84 -13.39 -1.84
N HIS A 241 41.53 -12.26 -1.66
CA HIS A 241 42.83 -12.24 -0.98
C HIS A 241 42.72 -11.79 0.48
N ALA A 242 41.70 -10.99 0.80
CA ALA A 242 41.41 -10.52 2.15
C ALA A 242 39.93 -10.15 2.26
N PHE A 243 39.46 -9.89 3.48
CA PHE A 243 38.16 -9.29 3.72
C PHE A 243 38.24 -8.08 4.64
N THR A 244 37.24 -7.21 4.58
CA THR A 244 36.99 -6.16 5.56
C THR A 244 35.50 -5.99 5.78
N LEU A 245 35.13 -5.16 6.74
CA LEU A 245 33.76 -4.89 7.10
C LEU A 245 33.34 -3.50 6.65
N LEU A 246 32.10 -3.38 6.18
CA LEU A 246 31.64 -2.16 5.54
C LEU A 246 31.65 -0.97 6.50
N MET A 247 31.33 -1.19 7.78
CA MET A 247 31.39 -0.17 8.82
C MET A 247 32.80 0.08 9.40
N SER A 248 33.82 -0.64 8.97
CA SER A 248 35.23 -0.36 9.29
C SER A 248 35.86 0.63 8.30
N LEU A 249 35.25 0.81 7.12
CA LEU A 249 35.78 1.71 6.09
C LEU A 249 35.94 3.17 6.54
N PRO A 250 35.06 3.78 7.34
CA PRO A 250 35.32 5.12 7.86
C PRO A 250 36.64 5.24 8.66
N SER A 251 37.00 4.20 9.42
CA SER A 251 38.28 4.13 10.14
C SER A 251 39.46 4.02 9.18
N VAL A 252 39.35 3.12 8.19
CA VAL A 252 40.36 2.93 7.13
C VAL A 252 40.63 4.22 6.36
N PHE A 253 39.58 4.96 6.04
CA PHE A 253 39.65 6.23 5.33
C PHE A 253 39.95 7.43 6.24
N ARG A 254 40.10 7.21 7.55
CA ARG A 254 40.31 8.24 8.57
C ARG A 254 39.28 9.38 8.46
N THR A 255 38.03 9.00 8.26
CA THR A 255 36.95 9.94 8.01
C THR A 255 36.77 10.88 9.20
N THR A 256 36.94 12.17 8.97
CA THR A 256 36.51 13.26 9.85
C THR A 256 35.17 13.80 9.35
N ILE A 257 34.54 14.72 10.09
CA ILE A 257 33.31 15.39 9.62
C ILE A 257 33.52 16.03 8.24
N ASP A 258 34.67 16.65 8.04
CA ASP A 258 34.99 17.40 6.81
C ASP A 258 35.38 16.49 5.64
N THR A 259 35.77 15.24 5.90
CA THR A 259 36.22 14.29 4.87
C THR A 259 35.22 13.17 4.60
N ILE A 260 33.97 13.29 5.10
CA ILE A 260 32.89 12.38 4.72
C ILE A 260 32.73 12.41 3.19
N PRO A 261 32.63 11.25 2.51
CA PRO A 261 32.24 11.22 1.10
C PRO A 261 30.78 11.69 0.96
N GLN A 262 30.59 12.99 0.75
CA GLN A 262 29.26 13.62 0.69
C GLN A 262 28.65 13.64 -0.72
N ALA A 263 29.38 13.18 -1.74
CA ALA A 263 28.90 13.14 -3.11
C ALA A 263 27.64 12.27 -3.21
N VAL A 264 26.53 12.91 -3.59
CA VAL A 264 25.22 12.27 -3.83
C VAL A 264 24.69 12.72 -5.21
N PRO A 265 23.95 11.88 -5.94
CA PRO A 265 23.62 10.49 -5.59
C PRO A 265 24.80 9.53 -5.80
N TYR A 266 24.96 8.57 -4.90
CA TYR A 266 25.90 7.43 -5.08
C TYR A 266 25.17 6.10 -5.30
N LEU A 267 23.84 6.08 -5.26
CA LEU A 267 22.99 4.98 -5.69
C LEU A 267 22.05 5.48 -6.79
N LYS A 268 21.58 4.57 -7.64
CA LYS A 268 20.58 4.89 -8.67
C LYS A 268 19.24 4.23 -8.34
N PRO A 269 18.12 4.89 -8.64
CA PRO A 269 16.81 4.27 -8.46
C PRO A 269 16.65 3.09 -9.41
N GLY A 270 15.87 2.10 -8.97
CA GLY A 270 15.37 1.06 -9.85
C GLY A 270 14.42 1.62 -10.90
N VAL A 271 14.04 0.76 -11.84
CA VAL A 271 12.98 1.08 -12.81
C VAL A 271 11.64 0.68 -12.19
N LEU A 272 10.77 1.66 -11.95
CA LEU A 272 9.39 1.39 -11.54
C LEU A 272 8.68 0.51 -12.57
N SER A 273 7.83 -0.42 -12.11
CA SER A 273 6.87 -1.11 -12.97
C SER A 273 5.93 -0.09 -13.64
N THR A 274 5.28 -0.47 -14.75
CA THR A 274 4.30 0.42 -15.39
C THR A 274 3.23 0.86 -14.40
N ALA A 275 2.67 -0.06 -13.61
CA ALA A 275 1.72 0.25 -12.55
C ALA A 275 2.26 1.21 -11.48
N GLY A 276 3.53 1.05 -11.07
CA GLY A 276 4.17 1.95 -10.10
C GLY A 276 4.47 3.35 -10.66
N ARG A 277 4.88 3.44 -11.93
CA ARG A 277 5.06 4.72 -12.63
C ARG A 277 3.73 5.42 -12.80
N ASP A 278 2.72 4.67 -13.23
CA ASP A 278 1.37 5.18 -13.39
C ASP A 278 0.95 5.73 -12.03
N LEU A 279 0.90 4.92 -10.97
CA LEU A 279 0.55 5.38 -9.62
C LEU A 279 1.28 6.67 -9.19
N LEU A 280 2.59 6.77 -9.38
CA LEU A 280 3.38 7.94 -8.98
C LEU A 280 3.13 9.18 -9.84
N MET A 281 3.02 9.01 -11.16
CA MET A 281 2.68 10.08 -12.12
C MET A 281 1.23 10.51 -11.96
N SER A 282 0.40 9.60 -11.49
CA SER A 282 -1.01 9.78 -11.29
C SER A 282 -1.27 10.70 -10.08
N CYS A 283 -0.53 10.53 -9.00
CA CYS A 283 -0.82 11.16 -7.72
C CYS A 283 -0.20 12.57 -7.50
N GLY A 284 0.16 13.28 -8.57
CA GLY A 284 0.85 14.59 -8.49
C GLY A 284 0.70 15.50 -9.70
N LEU A 285 -0.31 15.29 -10.54
CA LEU A 285 -0.57 16.15 -11.69
C LEU A 285 -1.43 17.36 -11.28
N GLY A 286 -0.83 18.21 -10.46
CA GLY A 286 -1.28 19.49 -9.87
C GLY A 286 -0.15 20.05 -9.00
N SER A 287 -0.23 21.29 -8.51
CA SER A 287 0.83 21.95 -7.72
C SER A 287 1.04 21.38 -6.29
N ALA A 288 0.67 20.11 -6.04
CA ALA A 288 0.75 19.46 -4.73
C ALA A 288 2.09 18.72 -4.56
N LEU A 289 2.71 18.86 -3.39
CA LEU A 289 3.96 18.17 -3.05
C LEU A 289 3.70 16.68 -2.80
N ARG A 290 4.56 15.81 -3.34
CA ARG A 290 4.52 14.35 -3.10
C ARG A 290 5.48 14.00 -1.97
N VAL A 291 4.94 13.55 -0.84
CA VAL A 291 5.70 13.31 0.38
C VAL A 291 5.60 11.86 0.81
N GLY A 292 6.75 11.18 0.93
CA GLY A 292 6.84 9.82 1.48
C GLY A 292 6.92 9.84 3.00
N ILE A 293 6.26 8.90 3.68
CA ILE A 293 6.30 8.78 5.15
C ILE A 293 6.72 7.38 5.61
N VAL A 294 7.47 7.33 6.72
CA VAL A 294 7.82 6.10 7.48
C VAL A 294 7.82 6.44 8.97
N TRP A 295 7.08 5.69 9.80
CA TRP A 295 6.88 6.03 11.22
C TRP A 295 7.43 5.00 12.20
N SER A 296 7.82 3.83 11.72
CA SER A 296 8.42 2.80 12.57
C SER A 296 9.58 2.07 11.89
N GLY A 297 10.56 1.69 12.70
CA GLY A 297 11.63 0.79 12.28
C GLY A 297 11.19 -0.67 12.33
N SER A 298 12.18 -1.57 12.25
CA SER A 298 11.93 -3.00 12.43
C SER A 298 11.84 -3.34 13.91
N SER A 299 10.77 -4.06 14.30
CA SER A 299 10.56 -4.59 15.65
C SER A 299 11.62 -5.59 16.11
N THR A 300 12.50 -6.04 15.22
CA THR A 300 13.60 -6.97 15.52
C THR A 300 14.88 -6.28 16.02
N ARG A 301 14.90 -4.94 16.08
CA ARG A 301 16.06 -4.17 16.55
C ARG A 301 15.86 -3.78 18.02
N ASP A 302 16.92 -3.91 18.82
CA ASP A 302 16.93 -3.40 20.20
C ASP A 302 16.52 -1.92 20.23
N ARG A 303 15.61 -1.57 21.14
CA ARG A 303 15.10 -0.20 21.39
C ARG A 303 14.41 0.48 20.21
N ASP A 304 13.74 -0.27 19.33
CA ASP A 304 12.92 0.34 18.27
C ASP A 304 11.83 1.28 18.82
N ASP A 305 11.27 0.94 19.99
CA ASP A 305 10.25 1.74 20.70
C ASP A 305 10.70 3.18 21.00
N GLU A 306 12.00 3.41 21.19
CA GLU A 306 12.54 4.74 21.52
C GLU A 306 12.61 5.66 20.30
N ARG A 307 12.69 5.10 19.09
CA ARG A 307 12.85 5.86 17.84
C ARG A 307 11.62 5.81 16.93
N SER A 308 10.68 4.90 17.18
CA SER A 308 9.41 4.78 16.46
C SER A 308 8.37 5.69 17.10
N CYS A 309 7.75 6.56 16.30
CA CYS A 309 6.74 7.50 16.81
C CYS A 309 5.30 6.95 16.75
N GLY A 310 5.08 5.91 15.95
CA GLY A 310 3.75 5.38 15.66
C GLY A 310 2.98 6.27 14.68
N LEU A 311 2.02 5.68 13.95
CA LEU A 311 1.26 6.42 12.94
C LEU A 311 0.40 7.53 13.56
N ASP A 312 -0.14 7.31 14.76
CA ASP A 312 -1.00 8.27 15.45
C ASP A 312 -0.32 9.61 15.71
N ALA A 313 0.99 9.59 16.01
CA ALA A 313 1.77 10.80 16.17
C ALA A 313 1.83 11.63 14.88
N LEU A 314 1.84 10.99 13.70
CA LEU A 314 1.91 11.66 12.41
C LEU A 314 0.57 12.23 11.91
N LEU A 315 -0.57 11.85 12.50
CA LEU A 315 -1.90 12.26 12.02
C LEU A 315 -2.05 13.76 11.75
N PRO A 316 -1.56 14.68 12.61
CA PRO A 316 -1.65 16.12 12.34
C PRO A 316 -0.91 16.55 11.07
N LEU A 317 0.20 15.89 10.75
CA LEU A 317 0.99 16.16 9.54
C LEU A 317 0.27 15.72 8.27
N LEU A 318 -0.42 14.56 8.32
CA LEU A 318 -1.07 13.93 7.17
C LEU A 318 -2.29 14.71 6.64
N THR A 319 -2.74 15.73 7.36
CA THR A 319 -3.85 16.61 6.95
C THR A 319 -3.39 17.92 6.30
N THR A 320 -2.08 18.06 6.05
CA THR A 320 -1.52 19.29 5.43
C THR A 320 -2.07 19.47 4.00
N PRO A 321 -2.74 20.60 3.69
CA PRO A 321 -3.27 20.85 2.35
C PRO A 321 -2.18 20.92 1.27
N ASN A 322 -2.54 20.62 0.02
CA ASN A 322 -1.63 20.62 -1.14
C ASN A 322 -0.42 19.68 -0.98
N VAL A 323 -0.60 18.59 -0.24
CA VAL A 323 0.38 17.50 -0.11
C VAL A 323 -0.32 16.18 -0.40
N THR A 324 0.28 15.37 -1.27
CA THR A 324 -0.08 13.97 -1.46
C THR A 324 0.90 13.11 -0.67
N PHE A 325 0.40 12.36 0.30
CA PHE A 325 1.22 11.49 1.12
C PHE A 325 1.27 10.05 0.58
N PHE A 326 2.45 9.44 0.65
CA PHE A 326 2.72 8.06 0.27
C PHE A 326 3.36 7.33 1.45
N SER A 327 2.78 6.21 1.90
CA SER A 327 3.41 5.36 2.90
C SER A 327 4.49 4.52 2.25
N LEU A 328 5.73 4.69 2.71
CA LEU A 328 6.90 3.85 2.38
C LEU A 328 7.15 2.80 3.47
N GLN A 329 6.26 2.68 4.45
CA GLN A 329 6.38 1.72 5.54
C GLN A 329 6.24 0.29 5.00
N LYS A 330 7.23 -0.57 5.28
CA LYS A 330 7.15 -2.00 4.97
C LYS A 330 6.37 -2.72 6.06
N ASP A 331 5.48 -3.63 5.64
CA ASP A 331 4.63 -4.46 6.51
C ASP A 331 3.87 -3.67 7.60
N PRO A 332 3.13 -2.60 7.25
CA PRO A 332 2.37 -1.82 8.22
C PRO A 332 1.28 -2.66 8.89
N LEU A 333 1.05 -2.39 10.18
CA LEU A 333 0.01 -3.07 10.96
C LEU A 333 -1.37 -2.91 10.29
N PRO A 334 -2.28 -3.89 10.39
CA PRO A 334 -3.61 -3.79 9.78
C PRO A 334 -4.39 -2.52 10.17
N ARG A 335 -4.30 -2.12 11.45
CA ARG A 335 -4.89 -0.87 11.96
C ARG A 335 -4.31 0.38 11.29
N ASP A 336 -3.01 0.37 11.03
CA ASP A 336 -2.30 1.49 10.41
C ASP A 336 -2.72 1.60 8.94
N ARG A 337 -2.81 0.48 8.20
CA ARG A 337 -3.32 0.46 6.81
C ARG A 337 -4.72 1.03 6.69
N GLN A 338 -5.63 0.62 7.57
CA GLN A 338 -6.99 1.15 7.60
C GLN A 338 -6.99 2.66 7.87
N ARG A 339 -6.11 3.12 8.77
CA ARG A 339 -5.98 4.54 9.09
C ARG A 339 -5.42 5.36 7.93
N LEU A 340 -4.39 4.88 7.25
CA LEU A 340 -3.83 5.50 6.05
C LEU A 340 -4.91 5.66 4.96
N LEU A 341 -5.68 4.60 4.71
CA LEU A 341 -6.78 4.63 3.74
C LEU A 341 -7.83 5.69 4.10
N SER A 342 -8.19 5.81 5.38
CA SER A 342 -9.15 6.83 5.86
C SER A 342 -8.67 8.28 5.64
N LEU A 343 -7.36 8.48 5.51
CA LEU A 343 -6.72 9.78 5.33
C LEU A 343 -6.35 10.06 3.86
N GLY A 344 -6.61 9.12 2.95
CA GLY A 344 -6.19 9.22 1.55
C GLY A 344 -4.68 9.12 1.34
N VAL A 345 -3.94 8.54 2.30
CA VAL A 345 -2.51 8.24 2.13
C VAL A 345 -2.35 6.98 1.28
N ILE A 346 -1.50 7.05 0.26
CA ILE A 346 -1.30 5.95 -0.69
C ILE A 346 -0.33 4.94 -0.08
N ASP A 347 -0.79 3.72 0.16
CA ASP A 347 0.04 2.64 0.68
C ASP A 347 0.87 1.99 -0.43
N LEU A 348 2.21 2.17 -0.39
CA LEU A 348 3.11 1.63 -1.40
C LEU A 348 3.62 0.23 -1.07
N ASP A 349 3.39 -0.29 0.14
CA ASP A 349 3.93 -1.59 0.57
C ASP A 349 3.73 -2.75 -0.44
N PRO A 350 2.58 -2.89 -1.14
CA PRO A 350 2.39 -3.93 -2.16
C PRO A 350 3.38 -3.85 -3.34
N PHE A 351 3.98 -2.69 -3.58
CA PHE A 351 4.94 -2.44 -4.64
C PHE A 351 6.40 -2.49 -4.16
N LEU A 352 6.64 -2.60 -2.84
CA LEU A 352 7.98 -2.60 -2.23
C LEU A 352 8.44 -4.03 -1.97
N LEU A 353 8.96 -4.70 -3.01
CA LEU A 353 9.53 -6.06 -2.88
C LEU A 353 10.97 -6.02 -2.38
N ASP A 354 11.74 -5.02 -2.84
CA ASP A 354 13.12 -4.79 -2.40
C ASP A 354 13.46 -3.29 -2.31
N PHE A 355 14.70 -2.98 -1.91
CA PHE A 355 15.13 -1.59 -1.76
C PHE A 355 15.34 -0.88 -3.11
N SER A 356 15.43 -1.61 -4.23
CA SER A 356 15.46 -1.02 -5.57
C SER A 356 14.08 -0.46 -5.94
N ASP A 357 12.99 -1.14 -5.58
CA ASP A 357 11.63 -0.62 -5.76
C ASP A 357 11.39 0.60 -4.87
N THR A 358 11.82 0.52 -3.61
CA THR A 358 11.74 1.65 -2.67
C THR A 358 12.49 2.86 -3.20
N ALA A 359 13.69 2.66 -3.78
CA ALA A 359 14.48 3.72 -4.39
C ALA A 359 13.77 4.36 -5.59
N ALA A 360 13.07 3.54 -6.38
CA ALA A 360 12.35 3.98 -7.55
C ALA A 360 11.15 4.89 -7.20
N PHE A 361 10.40 4.56 -6.13
CA PHE A 361 9.37 5.45 -5.60
C PHE A 361 9.96 6.72 -4.98
N VAL A 362 10.99 6.59 -4.12
CA VAL A 362 11.68 7.75 -3.51
C VAL A 362 12.21 8.72 -4.57
N ALA A 363 12.70 8.22 -5.70
CA ALA A 363 13.14 9.05 -6.81
C ALA A 363 12.03 9.91 -7.43
N GLY A 364 10.77 9.48 -7.34
CA GLY A 364 9.61 10.22 -7.81
C GLY A 364 8.96 11.15 -6.77
N LEU A 365 9.43 11.13 -5.52
CA LEU A 365 8.93 11.99 -4.44
C LEU A 365 9.70 13.32 -4.37
N ASP A 366 9.03 14.34 -3.84
CA ASP A 366 9.58 15.68 -3.63
C ASP A 366 10.25 15.80 -2.25
N LEU A 367 9.76 15.04 -1.26
CA LEU A 367 10.31 14.95 0.10
C LEU A 367 10.04 13.56 0.70
N VAL A 368 10.96 13.08 1.52
CA VAL A 368 10.73 11.92 2.41
C VAL A 368 10.77 12.37 3.86
N ILE A 369 9.80 11.96 4.67
CA ILE A 369 9.75 12.18 6.12
C ILE A 369 9.81 10.82 6.78
N SER A 370 10.80 10.58 7.64
CA SER A 370 10.98 9.28 8.27
C SER A 370 11.54 9.41 9.67
N VAL A 371 11.20 8.47 10.56
CA VAL A 371 12.03 8.20 11.74
C VAL A 371 13.39 7.60 11.33
N ASP A 372 14.32 7.36 12.25
CA ASP A 372 15.67 6.85 11.94
C ASP A 372 15.65 5.39 11.39
N THR A 373 15.45 5.27 10.07
CA THR A 373 15.30 4.00 9.33
C THR A 373 16.21 3.93 8.10
N ALA A 374 16.27 2.75 7.47
CA ALA A 374 16.97 2.55 6.19
C ALA A 374 16.48 3.47 5.06
N VAL A 375 15.20 3.90 5.09
CA VAL A 375 14.63 4.78 4.07
C VAL A 375 15.22 6.19 4.13
N VAL A 376 15.62 6.66 5.32
CA VAL A 376 16.36 7.93 5.47
C VAL A 376 17.69 7.86 4.71
N HIS A 377 18.43 6.79 4.96
CA HIS A 377 19.72 6.58 4.32
C HIS A 377 19.60 6.40 2.81
N LEU A 378 18.52 5.77 2.34
CA LEU A 378 18.20 5.61 0.93
C LEU A 378 17.89 6.95 0.26
N ALA A 379 17.00 7.74 0.83
CA ALA A 379 16.66 9.07 0.30
C ALA A 379 17.91 9.97 0.23
N GLY A 380 18.70 9.98 1.31
CA GLY A 380 19.98 10.69 1.34
C GLY A 380 20.98 10.19 0.28
N ALA A 381 21.10 8.88 0.08
CA ALA A 381 21.98 8.29 -0.93
C ALA A 381 21.56 8.59 -2.38
N LEU A 382 20.27 8.80 -2.61
CA LEU A 382 19.69 9.22 -3.89
C LEU A 382 19.74 10.75 -4.09
N GLY A 383 20.25 11.50 -3.12
CA GLY A 383 20.27 12.96 -3.18
C GLY A 383 18.86 13.57 -3.16
N LYS A 384 17.93 12.97 -2.41
CA LYS A 384 16.58 13.48 -2.21
C LYS A 384 16.47 14.27 -0.90
N PRO A 385 15.62 15.33 -0.85
CA PRO A 385 15.26 15.97 0.40
C PRO A 385 14.67 14.95 1.38
N VAL A 386 15.17 14.96 2.61
CA VAL A 386 14.70 14.04 3.66
C VAL A 386 14.62 14.73 5.02
N TRP A 387 13.50 14.59 5.71
CA TRP A 387 13.32 15.05 7.08
C TRP A 387 13.34 13.86 8.02
N VAL A 388 14.11 13.98 9.09
CA VAL A 388 14.36 12.90 10.04
C VAL A 388 13.76 13.26 11.38
N ALA A 389 12.78 12.47 11.83
CA ALA A 389 12.27 12.54 13.19
C ALA A 389 13.20 11.74 14.11
N LEU A 390 13.83 12.41 15.06
CA LEU A 390 14.84 11.84 15.94
C LEU A 390 14.36 11.81 17.40
N ALA A 391 14.65 10.69 18.06
CA ALA A 391 14.53 10.57 19.51
C ALA A 391 15.44 11.58 20.22
N ALA A 392 15.16 11.83 21.51
CA ALA A 392 15.94 12.78 22.30
C ALA A 392 17.43 12.41 22.33
N VAL A 393 17.73 11.13 22.58
CA VAL A 393 19.08 10.54 22.42
C VAL A 393 19.08 9.71 21.15
N ALA A 394 19.49 10.32 20.03
CA ALA A 394 19.51 9.66 18.73
C ALA A 394 20.84 8.91 18.48
N ASP A 395 20.87 8.12 17.41
CA ASP A 395 22.09 7.48 16.93
C ASP A 395 23.17 8.52 16.60
N TRP A 396 24.43 8.16 16.89
CA TRP A 396 25.60 9.03 16.78
C TRP A 396 25.79 9.65 15.39
N ARG A 397 25.23 9.04 14.33
CA ARG A 397 25.28 9.59 12.96
C ARG A 397 24.61 10.95 12.84
N TRP A 398 23.66 11.24 13.71
CA TRP A 398 22.86 12.47 13.69
C TRP A 398 23.43 13.58 14.56
N LEU A 399 24.48 13.31 15.34
CA LEU A 399 25.06 14.23 16.32
C LEU A 399 24.00 14.76 17.32
N THR A 400 24.36 15.71 18.19
CA THR A 400 23.47 16.18 19.26
C THR A 400 22.84 17.55 19.02
N ASN A 401 23.62 18.53 18.57
CA ASN A 401 23.21 19.95 18.56
C ASN A 401 23.17 20.55 17.16
N ARG A 402 22.41 19.93 16.25
CA ARG A 402 22.27 20.42 14.87
C ARG A 402 20.96 19.98 14.23
N GLU A 403 20.51 20.77 13.25
CA GLU A 403 19.30 20.52 12.46
C GLU A 403 19.61 20.00 11.03
N ASP A 404 20.87 19.85 10.68
CA ASP A 404 21.36 19.36 9.39
C ASP A 404 22.18 18.07 9.57
N SER A 405 22.50 17.36 8.48
CA SER A 405 23.31 16.13 8.54
C SER A 405 24.65 16.29 7.81
N PRO A 406 25.78 15.96 8.43
CA PRO A 406 27.07 15.93 7.74
C PRO A 406 27.16 14.76 6.74
N TRP A 407 26.26 13.77 6.84
CA TRP A 407 26.22 12.61 5.94
C TRP A 407 25.37 12.83 4.69
N TYR A 408 24.36 13.70 4.79
CA TYR A 408 23.33 13.90 3.78
C TYR A 408 23.03 15.41 3.65
N PRO A 409 23.56 16.08 2.62
CA PRO A 409 23.45 17.53 2.46
C PRO A 409 22.01 18.08 2.42
N GLN A 410 21.04 17.27 1.99
CA GLN A 410 19.62 17.65 1.90
C GLN A 410 18.77 17.13 3.07
N ALA A 411 19.40 16.59 4.12
CA ALA A 411 18.68 16.13 5.29
C ALA A 411 18.43 17.28 6.28
N ARG A 412 17.22 17.30 6.84
CA ARG A 412 16.84 18.17 7.96
C ARG A 412 16.41 17.32 9.16
N LEU A 413 16.92 17.64 10.33
CA LEU A 413 16.73 16.88 11.56
C LEU A 413 15.74 17.60 12.48
N PHE A 414 14.78 16.85 13.02
CA PHE A 414 13.82 17.32 14.01
C PHE A 414 13.90 16.41 15.22
N ARG A 415 14.35 16.95 16.35
CA ARG A 415 14.68 16.17 17.54
C ARG A 415 13.64 16.39 18.63
N GLN A 416 13.31 15.30 19.32
CA GLN A 416 12.53 15.40 20.54
C GLN A 416 13.24 16.31 21.57
N PRO A 417 12.54 17.30 22.16
CA PRO A 417 13.09 18.09 23.26
C PRO A 417 13.21 17.24 24.54
N GLN A 418 12.31 16.28 24.71
CA GLN A 418 12.29 15.31 25.79
C GLN A 418 11.87 13.93 25.25
N ALA A 419 12.46 12.86 25.79
CA ALA A 419 12.12 11.50 25.41
C ALA A 419 10.60 11.26 25.46
N GLY A 420 10.05 10.75 24.37
CA GLY A 420 8.62 10.47 24.22
C GLY A 420 7.77 11.62 23.67
N ASP A 421 8.30 12.85 23.60
CA ASP A 421 7.57 14.00 23.03
C ASP A 421 7.66 14.04 21.49
N TRP A 422 7.01 13.06 20.86
CA TRP A 422 6.87 13.03 19.40
C TRP A 422 5.94 14.11 18.86
N ARG A 423 5.03 14.63 19.69
CA ARG A 423 4.05 15.64 19.28
C ARG A 423 4.75 16.94 18.89
N SER A 424 5.67 17.44 19.72
CA SER A 424 6.43 18.67 19.41
C SER A 424 7.26 18.55 18.13
N VAL A 425 7.81 17.35 17.87
CA VAL A 425 8.55 17.04 16.63
C VAL A 425 7.63 17.14 15.42
N VAL A 426 6.45 16.48 15.48
CA VAL A 426 5.49 16.47 14.37
C VAL A 426 4.90 17.85 14.13
N ASP A 427 4.59 18.62 15.17
CA ASP A 427 4.11 20.00 15.03
C ASP A 427 5.15 20.90 14.33
N SER A 428 6.43 20.74 14.67
CA SER A 428 7.54 21.45 14.02
C SER A 428 7.67 21.05 12.55
N MET A 429 7.55 19.76 12.23
CA MET A 429 7.54 19.27 10.85
C MET A 429 6.33 19.80 10.07
N ARG A 430 5.13 19.81 10.66
CA ARG A 430 3.91 20.32 10.02
C ARG A 430 4.04 21.79 9.67
N LEU A 431 4.58 22.61 10.57
CA LEU A 431 4.86 24.02 10.32
C LEU A 431 5.90 24.21 9.21
N ALA A 432 6.96 23.41 9.22
CA ALA A 432 7.95 23.40 8.15
C ALA A 432 7.34 23.01 6.80
N LEU A 433 6.45 22.00 6.77
CA LEU A 433 5.81 21.51 5.55
C LEU A 433 4.85 22.55 4.99
N ALA A 434 4.07 23.19 5.84
CA ALA A 434 3.20 24.29 5.43
C ALA A 434 3.98 25.45 4.80
N LYS A 435 5.16 25.80 5.36
CA LYS A 435 6.07 26.79 4.76
C LYS A 435 6.63 26.31 3.42
N LEU A 436 7.00 25.04 3.31
CA LEU A 436 7.49 24.46 2.06
C LEU A 436 6.42 24.57 0.97
N VAL A 437 5.18 24.15 1.26
CA VAL A 437 4.02 24.29 0.37
C VAL A 437 3.79 25.75 -0.07
N GLN A 438 3.96 26.73 0.82
CA GLN A 438 3.81 28.15 0.49
C GLN A 438 4.95 28.69 -0.38
N SER A 439 6.19 28.20 -0.18
CA SER A 439 7.38 28.60 -0.93
C SER A 439 7.50 27.93 -2.30
N SER A 440 6.91 26.75 -2.44
CA SER A 440 6.68 26.08 -3.71
C SER A 440 5.67 26.92 -4.48
N LYS A 441 6.15 27.84 -5.33
CA LYS A 441 5.28 28.61 -6.23
C LYS A 441 4.30 27.63 -6.89
N PRO A 442 2.97 27.84 -6.83
CA PRO A 442 2.11 27.21 -7.80
C PRO A 442 2.64 27.67 -9.17
N ASP A 443 2.95 26.73 -10.05
CA ASP A 443 3.23 27.07 -11.44
C ASP A 443 1.91 27.56 -12.04
N LEU A 444 1.64 28.86 -11.83
CA LEU A 444 0.56 29.65 -12.41
C LEU A 444 0.92 29.99 -13.85
N ARG A 445 1.24 28.97 -14.66
CA ARG A 445 1.16 29.07 -16.11
C ARG A 445 -0.11 28.37 -16.57
N LEU A 446 -1.05 29.23 -16.97
CA LEU A 446 -2.36 29.00 -17.59
C LEU A 446 -3.56 29.12 -16.64
N LEU A 447 -3.85 30.36 -16.27
CA LEU A 447 -5.23 30.82 -16.29
C LEU A 447 -5.39 31.87 -17.40
N ALA A 448 -6.17 31.53 -18.42
CA ALA A 448 -7.04 32.46 -19.12
C ALA A 448 -8.23 31.66 -19.66
N PHE A 449 -9.42 32.14 -19.31
CA PHE A 449 -10.74 31.70 -19.75
C PHE A 449 -11.16 32.59 -20.93
N ASP A 450 -11.94 32.07 -21.89
CA ASP A 450 -12.86 32.89 -22.66
C ASP A 450 -14.17 32.14 -22.94
N SER A 451 -15.25 32.88 -22.71
CA SER A 451 -16.66 32.53 -22.65
C SER A 451 -17.33 32.72 -24.01
N SER A 452 -17.31 31.70 -24.88
CA SER A 452 -18.37 31.48 -25.87
C SER A 452 -18.18 30.12 -26.55
N LEU A 453 -18.44 29.04 -25.82
CA LEU A 453 -18.57 27.71 -26.41
C LEU A 453 -19.94 27.61 -27.07
N ASP A 454 -20.04 28.02 -28.34
CA ASP A 454 -21.07 27.47 -29.25
C ASP A 454 -20.85 27.80 -30.74
N SER A 455 -19.90 28.69 -31.13
CA SER A 455 -19.82 29.14 -32.54
C SER A 455 -18.49 28.93 -33.29
N LYS A 456 -17.47 28.25 -32.75
CA LYS A 456 -16.13 28.22 -33.40
C LYS A 456 -15.37 26.89 -33.33
N LEU A 457 -16.04 25.76 -33.60
CA LEU A 457 -15.31 24.49 -33.83
C LEU A 457 -14.63 24.42 -35.22
N ASP A 458 -14.88 25.38 -36.12
CA ASP A 458 -14.39 25.35 -37.52
C ASP A 458 -13.37 26.42 -37.92
N SER A 459 -12.93 27.32 -37.03
CA SER A 459 -11.97 28.36 -37.45
C SER A 459 -10.79 28.53 -36.49
N LYS A 460 -9.60 28.27 -37.04
CA LYS A 460 -8.26 28.61 -36.57
C LYS A 460 -7.72 27.78 -35.40
N LEU A 461 -7.16 26.62 -35.78
CA LEU A 461 -5.95 26.17 -35.12
C LEU A 461 -4.78 26.95 -35.67
N GLU A 462 -4.11 27.68 -34.78
CA GLU A 462 -2.72 28.04 -34.98
C GLU A 462 -1.92 27.53 -33.78
N LEU A 463 -1.21 26.41 -34.00
CA LEU A 463 0.14 26.26 -33.49
C LEU A 463 0.97 25.59 -34.60
N LYS A 464 2.10 26.21 -34.91
CA LYS A 464 3.04 25.85 -35.97
C LYS A 464 3.66 24.46 -35.72
N ARG A 465 3.06 23.40 -36.27
CA ARG A 465 3.69 22.18 -36.82
C ARG A 465 2.64 21.27 -37.48
N GLU A 466 2.88 20.92 -38.74
CA GLU A 466 2.31 19.87 -39.61
C GLU A 466 0.80 19.50 -39.42
N PRO A 467 -0.10 19.88 -40.36
CA PRO A 467 -1.51 19.44 -40.41
C PRO A 467 -1.73 17.92 -40.30
N GLU A 468 -0.72 17.15 -40.69
CA GLU A 468 -0.69 15.69 -40.69
C GLU A 468 -0.76 15.12 -39.26
N LEU A 469 0.01 15.67 -38.31
CA LEU A 469 0.03 15.21 -36.91
C LEU A 469 -1.33 15.41 -36.24
N ARG A 470 -2.04 16.47 -36.60
CA ARG A 470 -3.39 16.73 -36.09
C ARG A 470 -4.42 15.73 -36.64
N ALA A 471 -4.32 15.39 -37.92
CA ALA A 471 -5.17 14.38 -38.52
C ALA A 471 -4.92 13.00 -37.90
N GLU A 472 -3.65 12.69 -37.60
CA GLU A 472 -3.24 11.47 -36.91
C GLU A 472 -3.82 11.40 -35.49
N ILE A 473 -3.63 12.44 -34.66
CA ILE A 473 -4.20 12.50 -33.29
C ILE A 473 -5.72 12.30 -33.30
N ASN A 474 -6.43 12.96 -34.21
CA ASN A 474 -7.89 12.83 -34.32
C ASN A 474 -8.32 11.41 -34.73
N THR A 475 -7.57 10.77 -35.62
CA THR A 475 -7.84 9.41 -36.08
C THR A 475 -7.64 8.42 -34.94
N GLU A 476 -6.56 8.56 -34.18
CA GLU A 476 -6.25 7.72 -33.04
C GLU A 476 -7.21 7.92 -31.86
N LEU A 477 -7.62 9.15 -31.57
CA LEU A 477 -8.59 9.42 -30.52
C LEU A 477 -9.95 8.76 -30.84
N LYS A 478 -10.38 8.82 -32.11
CA LYS A 478 -11.59 8.11 -32.57
C LYS A 478 -11.43 6.60 -32.43
N ALA A 479 -10.28 6.04 -32.81
CA ALA A 479 -10.00 4.61 -32.64
C ALA A 479 -10.00 4.19 -31.16
N THR A 480 -9.49 5.05 -30.26
CA THR A 480 -9.49 4.83 -28.81
C THR A 480 -10.91 4.75 -28.26
N ILE A 481 -11.77 5.71 -28.64
CA ILE A 481 -13.18 5.75 -28.23
C ILE A 481 -13.92 4.52 -28.77
N ALA A 482 -13.69 4.14 -30.03
CA ALA A 482 -14.31 2.96 -30.64
C ALA A 482 -13.89 1.67 -29.92
N ALA A 483 -12.61 1.51 -29.60
CA ALA A 483 -12.11 0.37 -28.84
C ALA A 483 -12.78 0.27 -27.45
N PHE A 484 -12.90 1.40 -26.74
CA PHE A 484 -13.60 1.46 -25.46
C PHE A 484 -15.08 1.07 -25.59
N GLN A 485 -15.79 1.58 -26.59
CA GLN A 485 -17.19 1.26 -26.85
C GLN A 485 -17.41 -0.23 -27.17
N ASN A 486 -16.44 -0.86 -27.84
CA ASN A 486 -16.43 -2.28 -28.14
C ASN A 486 -15.94 -3.16 -26.97
N GLN A 487 -15.70 -2.57 -25.79
CA GLN A 487 -15.14 -3.24 -24.61
C GLN A 487 -13.74 -3.85 -24.82
N ASP A 488 -13.03 -3.44 -25.87
CA ASP A 488 -11.61 -3.76 -26.07
C ASP A 488 -10.75 -2.80 -25.24
N PHE A 489 -10.76 -3.05 -23.93
CA PHE A 489 -10.08 -2.21 -22.94
C PHE A 489 -8.56 -2.22 -23.10
N GLU A 490 -7.98 -3.30 -23.64
CA GLU A 490 -6.54 -3.41 -23.84
C GLU A 490 -6.07 -2.50 -24.99
N THR A 491 -6.75 -2.57 -26.14
CA THR A 491 -6.47 -1.67 -27.26
C THR A 491 -6.73 -0.21 -26.89
N ALA A 492 -7.84 0.08 -26.20
CA ALA A 492 -8.15 1.44 -25.76
C ALA A 492 -7.09 1.99 -24.81
N THR A 493 -6.62 1.18 -23.86
CA THR A 493 -5.52 1.53 -22.94
C THR A 493 -4.26 1.87 -23.74
N ARG A 494 -3.80 0.96 -24.61
CA ARG A 494 -2.58 1.15 -25.40
C ARG A 494 -2.63 2.42 -26.27
N LEU A 495 -3.77 2.71 -26.90
CA LEU A 495 -3.96 3.92 -27.70
C LEU A 495 -3.94 5.19 -26.84
N CYS A 496 -4.58 5.18 -25.66
CA CYS A 496 -4.47 6.26 -24.69
C CYS A 496 -3.00 6.54 -24.28
N ASP A 497 -2.21 5.50 -23.98
CA ASP A 497 -0.79 5.67 -23.59
C ASP A 497 0.02 6.33 -24.70
N ARG A 498 -0.19 5.85 -25.94
CA ARG A 498 0.51 6.40 -27.10
C ARG A 498 0.15 7.87 -27.31
N LEU A 499 -1.12 8.22 -27.23
CA LEU A 499 -1.57 9.60 -27.39
C LEU A 499 -1.03 10.51 -26.27
N LEU A 500 -1.03 10.05 -25.01
CA LEU A 500 -0.51 10.81 -23.87
C LEU A 500 1.01 11.08 -23.93
N GLN A 501 1.76 10.35 -24.76
CA GLN A 501 3.18 10.63 -25.02
C GLN A 501 3.40 11.79 -26.00
N LEU A 502 2.35 12.23 -26.70
CA LEU A 502 2.41 13.35 -27.63
C LEU A 502 2.19 14.68 -26.89
N SER A 503 2.68 15.77 -27.48
CA SER A 503 2.36 17.13 -27.01
C SER A 503 0.94 17.49 -27.46
N LEU A 504 -0.03 17.25 -26.60
CA LEU A 504 -1.47 17.42 -26.86
C LEU A 504 -2.02 18.71 -26.25
N SER A 505 -3.15 19.19 -26.77
CA SER A 505 -3.88 20.28 -26.12
C SER A 505 -4.52 19.80 -24.81
N PRO A 506 -4.69 20.67 -23.80
CA PRO A 506 -5.28 20.32 -22.50
C PRO A 506 -6.64 19.61 -22.61
N GLU A 507 -7.46 19.96 -23.60
CA GLU A 507 -8.78 19.37 -23.84
C GLU A 507 -8.67 17.90 -24.28
N VAL A 508 -7.70 17.59 -25.14
CA VAL A 508 -7.45 16.20 -25.57
C VAL A 508 -6.89 15.39 -24.40
N VAL A 509 -6.01 15.98 -23.59
CA VAL A 509 -5.48 15.32 -22.38
C VAL A 509 -6.59 15.06 -21.36
N GLU A 510 -7.53 16.00 -21.18
CA GLU A 510 -8.69 15.80 -20.32
C GLU A 510 -9.58 14.65 -20.83
N THR A 511 -9.89 14.64 -22.14
CA THR A 511 -10.66 13.56 -22.76
C THR A 511 -10.00 12.18 -22.55
N LEU A 512 -8.68 12.09 -22.73
CA LEU A 512 -7.93 10.86 -22.49
C LEU A 512 -7.92 10.46 -21.01
N ALA A 513 -7.89 11.42 -20.09
CA ALA A 513 -8.01 11.17 -18.66
C ALA A 513 -9.40 10.61 -18.29
N VAL A 514 -10.49 11.15 -18.87
CA VAL A 514 -11.84 10.60 -18.67
C VAL A 514 -11.93 9.16 -19.20
N LEU A 515 -11.39 8.90 -20.38
CA LEU A 515 -11.38 7.55 -20.98
C LEU A 515 -10.57 6.57 -20.12
N ARG A 516 -9.40 6.98 -19.63
CA ARG A 516 -8.56 6.18 -18.74
C ARG A 516 -9.25 5.81 -17.44
N GLY A 517 -9.87 6.79 -16.78
CA GLY A 517 -10.63 6.54 -15.56
C GLY A 517 -11.81 5.61 -15.83
N SER A 518 -12.49 5.77 -16.96
CA SER A 518 -13.62 4.92 -17.35
C SER A 518 -13.20 3.48 -17.65
N ILE A 519 -12.07 3.29 -18.35
CA ILE A 519 -11.49 1.95 -18.58
C ILE A 519 -11.12 1.28 -17.26
N ALA A 520 -10.43 2.00 -16.37
CA ALA A 520 -10.03 1.48 -15.06
C ALA A 520 -11.26 1.08 -14.21
N TYR A 521 -12.30 1.91 -14.21
CA TYR A 521 -13.55 1.63 -13.53
C TYR A 521 -14.24 0.36 -14.08
N GLN A 522 -14.28 0.17 -15.40
CA GLN A 522 -14.85 -1.04 -16.01
C GLN A 522 -14.06 -2.31 -15.67
N ARG A 523 -12.73 -2.18 -15.53
CA ARG A 523 -11.83 -3.28 -15.10
C ARG A 523 -11.81 -3.50 -13.59
N HIS A 524 -12.63 -2.77 -12.82
CA HIS A 524 -12.66 -2.79 -11.36
C HIS A 524 -11.34 -2.38 -10.67
N ASP A 525 -10.47 -1.64 -11.36
CA ASP A 525 -9.33 -0.96 -10.74
C ASP A 525 -9.77 0.41 -10.22
N LEU A 526 -10.44 0.40 -9.07
CA LEU A 526 -11.10 1.59 -8.51
C LEU A 526 -10.09 2.66 -8.05
N ALA A 527 -8.88 2.26 -7.65
CA ALA A 527 -7.81 3.19 -7.27
C ALA A 527 -7.32 3.98 -8.49
N LEU A 528 -7.07 3.28 -9.61
CA LEU A 528 -6.67 3.91 -10.86
C LEU A 528 -7.80 4.78 -11.46
N ALA A 529 -9.06 4.36 -11.28
CA ALA A 529 -10.22 5.14 -11.69
C ALA A 529 -10.33 6.47 -10.93
N ILE A 530 -10.21 6.46 -9.58
CA ILE A 530 -10.20 7.68 -8.75
C ILE A 530 -9.16 8.65 -9.27
N HIS A 531 -7.94 8.17 -9.47
CA HIS A 531 -6.86 8.99 -9.94
C HIS A 531 -7.23 9.72 -11.25
N TRP A 532 -7.63 8.98 -12.28
CA TRP A 532 -7.79 9.56 -13.61
C TRP A 532 -8.99 10.51 -13.67
N PHE A 533 -10.04 10.24 -12.90
CA PHE A 533 -11.14 11.19 -12.75
C PHE A 533 -10.74 12.45 -12.00
N GLN A 534 -9.91 12.35 -10.94
CA GLN A 534 -9.34 13.52 -10.27
C GLN A 534 -8.43 14.32 -11.22
N ARG A 535 -7.62 13.65 -12.04
CA ARG A 535 -6.77 14.30 -13.05
C ARG A 535 -7.60 15.08 -14.06
N SER A 536 -8.66 14.47 -14.57
CA SER A 536 -9.60 15.14 -15.45
C SER A 536 -10.24 16.37 -14.79
N ILE A 537 -10.67 16.29 -13.52
CA ILE A 537 -11.22 17.43 -12.76
C ILE A 537 -10.18 18.54 -12.55
N THR A 538 -8.91 18.20 -12.37
CA THR A 538 -7.83 19.20 -12.27
C THR A 538 -7.61 19.93 -13.60
N LEU A 539 -7.65 19.20 -14.72
CA LEU A 539 -7.51 19.77 -16.06
C LEU A 539 -8.73 20.61 -16.46
N ASN A 540 -9.91 20.15 -16.10
CA ASN A 540 -11.17 20.81 -16.33
C ASN A 540 -12.02 20.78 -15.05
N PRO A 541 -11.93 21.84 -14.22
CA PRO A 541 -12.77 21.96 -13.04
C PRO A 541 -14.27 22.04 -13.34
N GLN A 542 -14.69 22.12 -14.60
CA GLN A 542 -16.11 22.04 -15.00
C GLN A 542 -16.47 20.65 -15.58
N SER A 543 -15.58 19.65 -15.48
CA SER A 543 -15.85 18.28 -15.95
C SER A 543 -16.88 17.61 -15.05
N MET A 544 -18.16 17.70 -15.45
CA MET A 544 -19.29 17.07 -14.76
C MET A 544 -19.19 15.54 -14.82
N SER A 545 -18.89 14.98 -16.00
CA SER A 545 -18.79 13.52 -16.20
C SER A 545 -17.73 12.89 -15.29
N SER A 546 -16.61 13.58 -15.08
CA SER A 546 -15.52 13.08 -14.23
C SER A 546 -15.89 13.11 -12.75
N ARG A 547 -16.66 14.11 -12.30
CA ARG A 547 -17.20 14.14 -10.94
C ARG A 547 -18.25 13.07 -10.71
N LEU A 548 -19.13 12.87 -11.68
CA LEU A 548 -20.12 11.79 -11.63
C LEU A 548 -19.41 10.43 -11.51
N ASN A 549 -18.46 10.15 -12.39
CA ASN A 549 -17.73 8.87 -12.37
C ASN A 549 -16.85 8.71 -11.12
N LEU A 550 -16.24 9.78 -10.62
CA LEU A 550 -15.52 9.75 -9.34
C LEU A 550 -16.47 9.43 -8.17
N GLY A 551 -17.67 10.01 -8.18
CA GLY A 551 -18.73 9.70 -7.22
C GLY A 551 -19.13 8.22 -7.27
N ASN A 552 -19.35 7.68 -8.47
CA ASN A 552 -19.66 6.26 -8.67
C ASN A 552 -18.53 5.37 -8.13
N THR A 553 -17.27 5.76 -8.38
CA THR A 553 -16.10 5.01 -7.90
C THR A 553 -16.01 5.02 -6.36
N TYR A 554 -16.27 6.16 -5.71
CA TYR A 554 -16.30 6.24 -4.25
C TYR A 554 -17.47 5.44 -3.65
N ARG A 555 -18.63 5.43 -4.30
CA ARG A 555 -19.79 4.64 -3.87
C ARG A 555 -19.47 3.15 -3.90
N ASP A 556 -18.87 2.66 -4.97
CA ASP A 556 -18.53 1.24 -5.11
C ASP A 556 -17.47 0.78 -4.11
N LEU A 557 -16.64 1.71 -3.59
CA LEU A 557 -15.72 1.48 -2.46
C LEU A 557 -16.38 1.58 -1.06
N GLY A 558 -17.65 1.96 -0.98
CA GLY A 558 -18.34 2.21 0.30
C GLY A 558 -18.02 3.55 0.95
N HIS A 559 -17.33 4.46 0.25
CA HIS A 559 -17.01 5.82 0.73
C HIS A 559 -18.16 6.79 0.47
N THR A 560 -19.31 6.56 1.11
CA THR A 560 -20.57 7.22 0.76
C THR A 560 -20.52 8.75 0.85
N GLN A 561 -19.88 9.32 1.88
CA GLN A 561 -19.80 10.79 2.00
C GLN A 561 -18.97 11.43 0.89
N ALA A 562 -17.88 10.78 0.46
CA ALA A 562 -17.07 11.25 -0.66
C ALA A 562 -17.85 11.20 -1.98
N ALA A 563 -18.65 10.14 -2.18
CA ALA A 563 -19.54 10.01 -3.32
C ALA A 563 -20.59 11.14 -3.37
N LEU A 564 -21.29 11.39 -2.25
CA LEU A 564 -22.30 12.47 -2.15
C LEU A 564 -21.70 13.85 -2.46
N ASN A 565 -20.50 14.13 -1.96
CA ASN A 565 -19.79 15.38 -2.24
C ASN A 565 -19.47 15.52 -3.74
N CYS A 566 -19.12 14.43 -4.42
CA CYS A 566 -18.86 14.45 -5.85
C CYS A 566 -20.14 14.72 -6.65
N TYR A 567 -21.26 14.08 -6.29
CA TYR A 567 -22.55 14.31 -6.94
C TYR A 567 -23.06 15.74 -6.73
N ALA A 568 -22.96 16.30 -5.52
CA ALA A 568 -23.34 17.68 -5.25
C ALA A 568 -22.54 18.67 -6.11
N LYS A 569 -21.23 18.44 -6.26
CA LYS A 569 -20.38 19.25 -7.15
C LYS A 569 -20.72 19.05 -8.63
N ALA A 570 -21.08 17.84 -9.06
CA ALA A 570 -21.51 17.57 -10.42
C ALA A 570 -22.85 18.27 -10.74
N GLU A 571 -23.79 18.24 -9.79
CA GLU A 571 -25.10 18.90 -9.91
C GLU A 571 -24.97 20.42 -9.98
N ALA A 572 -24.08 21.01 -9.17
CA ALA A 572 -23.81 22.46 -9.20
C ALA A 572 -23.30 22.97 -10.57
N ILE A 573 -22.73 22.07 -11.39
CA ILE A 573 -22.24 22.38 -12.73
C ILE A 573 -23.31 22.11 -13.80
N ALA A 574 -24.21 21.16 -13.54
CA ALA A 574 -25.21 20.74 -14.50
C ALA A 574 -26.29 21.81 -14.67
N THR A 575 -26.57 22.20 -15.92
CA THR A 575 -27.67 23.10 -16.26
C THR A 575 -29.01 22.37 -16.18
N VAL A 576 -30.02 23.04 -15.62
CA VAL A 576 -31.38 22.52 -15.48
C VAL A 576 -31.91 22.09 -16.86
N GLY A 577 -32.36 20.82 -16.97
CA GLY A 577 -32.88 20.24 -18.21
C GLY A 577 -31.86 19.43 -19.03
N HIS A 578 -30.58 19.42 -18.66
CA HIS A 578 -29.58 18.59 -19.33
C HIS A 578 -29.73 17.11 -18.94
N ARG A 579 -29.55 16.19 -19.91
CA ARG A 579 -29.69 14.72 -19.71
C ARG A 579 -28.87 14.20 -18.52
N SER A 580 -27.74 14.84 -18.24
CA SER A 580 -26.83 14.46 -17.15
C SER A 580 -27.34 14.76 -15.74
N VAL A 581 -28.31 15.68 -15.56
CA VAL A 581 -28.92 15.94 -14.24
C VAL A 581 -29.65 14.69 -13.74
N PHE A 582 -30.32 13.98 -14.65
CA PHE A 582 -30.99 12.72 -14.32
C PHE A 582 -30.00 11.65 -13.88
N ASP A 583 -28.87 11.52 -14.59
CA ASP A 583 -27.82 10.54 -14.25
C ASP A 583 -27.22 10.85 -12.87
N ILE A 584 -26.94 12.12 -12.56
CA ILE A 584 -26.43 12.52 -11.23
C ILE A 584 -27.42 12.19 -10.12
N ARG A 585 -28.71 12.55 -10.28
CA ARG A 585 -29.75 12.25 -9.27
C ARG A 585 -29.93 10.75 -9.10
N TRP A 586 -29.92 9.99 -10.19
CA TRP A 586 -29.97 8.53 -10.14
C TRP A 586 -28.80 7.96 -9.35
N GLU A 587 -27.55 8.32 -9.65
CA GLU A 587 -26.39 7.77 -8.94
C GLU A 587 -26.32 8.21 -7.47
N ARG A 588 -26.74 9.46 -7.19
CA ARG A 588 -26.89 9.98 -5.82
C ARG A 588 -27.96 9.22 -5.04
N SER A 589 -29.09 8.87 -5.67
CA SER A 589 -30.16 8.10 -5.03
C SER A 589 -29.64 6.77 -4.48
N LEU A 590 -28.82 6.05 -5.27
CA LEU A 590 -28.24 4.78 -4.88
C LEU A 590 -27.29 4.93 -3.70
N ALA A 591 -26.46 5.98 -3.70
CA ALA A 591 -25.55 6.27 -2.60
C ALA A 591 -26.29 6.65 -1.30
N LEU A 592 -27.33 7.49 -1.39
CA LEU A 592 -28.18 7.86 -0.24
C LEU A 592 -28.89 6.65 0.36
N LEU A 593 -29.46 5.79 -0.48
CA LEU A 593 -30.12 4.55 -0.05
C LEU A 593 -29.14 3.60 0.66
N GLN A 594 -27.93 3.43 0.12
CA GLN A 594 -26.86 2.64 0.76
C GLN A 594 -26.39 3.22 2.09
N ALA A 595 -26.41 4.55 2.25
CA ALA A 595 -26.09 5.23 3.52
C ALA A 595 -27.23 5.20 4.55
N GLY A 596 -28.40 4.65 4.24
CA GLY A 596 -29.55 4.71 5.15
C GLY A 596 -30.34 6.02 5.09
N GLN A 597 -29.96 6.97 4.22
CA GLN A 597 -30.67 8.26 4.03
C GLN A 597 -31.86 8.07 3.08
N TRP A 598 -32.81 7.22 3.47
CA TRP A 598 -33.82 6.68 2.55
C TRP A 598 -34.84 7.69 2.05
N ARG A 599 -35.17 8.70 2.86
CA ARG A 599 -36.13 9.74 2.45
C ARG A 599 -35.65 10.51 1.22
N ASP A 600 -34.41 11.01 1.28
CA ASP A 600 -33.79 11.76 0.19
C ASP A 600 -33.39 10.81 -0.94
N GLY A 601 -32.91 9.61 -0.60
CA GLY A 601 -32.60 8.56 -1.56
C GLY A 601 -33.79 8.19 -2.44
N PHE A 602 -34.96 7.91 -1.86
CA PHE A 602 -36.16 7.59 -2.64
C PHE A 602 -36.71 8.81 -3.39
N ALA A 603 -36.53 10.03 -2.89
CA ALA A 603 -36.90 11.24 -3.62
C ALA A 603 -36.06 11.44 -4.89
N ASP A 604 -34.76 11.17 -4.83
CA ASP A 604 -33.88 11.20 -6.01
C ASP A 604 -34.07 9.98 -6.91
N TYR A 605 -34.49 8.84 -6.35
CA TYR A 605 -34.79 7.63 -7.11
C TYR A 605 -35.93 7.83 -8.13
N GLU A 606 -36.82 8.81 -7.90
CA GLU A 606 -37.85 9.22 -8.87
C GLU A 606 -37.27 9.79 -10.18
N ALA A 607 -35.99 10.19 -10.22
CA ALA A 607 -35.33 10.60 -11.47
C ALA A 607 -35.37 9.51 -12.57
N ARG A 608 -35.59 8.24 -12.19
CA ARG A 608 -35.79 7.15 -13.17
C ARG A 608 -37.02 7.35 -14.06
N LEU A 609 -38.02 8.09 -13.60
CA LEU A 609 -39.27 8.33 -14.32
C LEU A 609 -39.05 9.24 -15.54
N ASP A 610 -37.98 10.01 -15.56
CA ASP A 610 -37.65 10.90 -16.67
C ASP A 610 -36.96 10.16 -17.84
N ARG A 611 -36.59 8.89 -17.67
CA ARG A 611 -35.88 8.10 -18.69
C ARG A 611 -36.85 7.57 -19.76
N LYS A 612 -36.85 8.21 -20.93
CA LYS A 612 -37.61 7.77 -22.11
C LYS A 612 -36.88 6.67 -22.92
N PRO A 613 -37.61 5.80 -23.64
CA PRO A 613 -39.08 5.71 -23.65
C PRO A 613 -39.59 5.00 -22.39
N TRP A 614 -40.71 5.50 -21.88
CA TRP A 614 -41.56 4.75 -20.98
C TRP A 614 -41.89 3.40 -21.62
N PRO A 615 -41.92 2.30 -20.85
CA PRO A 615 -42.30 1.00 -21.39
C PRO A 615 -43.62 1.08 -22.17
N SER A 616 -43.70 0.41 -23.32
CA SER A 616 -44.84 0.47 -24.25
C SER A 616 -46.20 0.06 -23.67
N HIS A 617 -46.20 -0.55 -22.47
CA HIS A 617 -47.40 -0.96 -21.75
C HIS A 617 -48.05 0.16 -20.92
N ILE A 618 -47.40 1.32 -20.79
CA ILE A 618 -48.00 2.45 -20.08
C ILE A 618 -49.04 3.10 -21.00
N ARG A 619 -50.31 2.85 -20.69
CA ARG A 619 -51.46 3.45 -21.38
C ARG A 619 -51.37 4.98 -21.28
N ARG A 620 -51.37 5.68 -22.42
CA ARG A 620 -51.17 7.14 -22.50
C ARG A 620 -52.36 7.99 -22.05
N HIS A 621 -53.51 7.37 -21.76
CA HIS A 621 -54.76 8.05 -21.39
C HIS A 621 -55.15 7.86 -19.91
N ASP A 622 -54.19 7.46 -19.07
CA ASP A 622 -54.42 7.04 -17.69
C ASP A 622 -54.26 8.19 -16.64
N PRO A 623 -54.73 7.99 -15.39
CA PRO A 623 -55.20 9.03 -14.44
C PRO A 623 -54.15 10.01 -13.91
N HIS A 624 -54.58 10.95 -13.05
CA HIS A 624 -53.67 11.83 -12.31
C HIS A 624 -52.61 11.03 -11.54
N GLN A 625 -51.36 11.51 -11.52
CA GLN A 625 -50.32 10.89 -10.68
C GLN A 625 -50.72 11.02 -9.21
N TRP A 626 -50.61 9.93 -8.47
CA TRP A 626 -50.91 9.91 -7.06
C TRP A 626 -49.85 10.70 -6.28
N ASP A 627 -50.29 11.58 -5.41
CA ASP A 627 -49.45 12.48 -4.60
C ASP A 627 -49.07 11.87 -3.24
N GLY A 628 -49.44 10.61 -2.99
CA GLY A 628 -49.23 9.94 -1.70
C GLY A 628 -50.34 10.20 -0.67
N MET A 629 -51.31 11.09 -0.96
CA MET A 629 -52.43 11.35 -0.05
C MET A 629 -53.58 10.37 -0.28
N ILE A 630 -53.99 9.66 0.77
CA ILE A 630 -55.12 8.73 0.69
C ILE A 630 -56.43 9.51 0.75
N ARG A 631 -57.34 9.24 -0.20
CA ARG A 631 -58.65 9.88 -0.31
C ARG A 631 -59.78 8.85 -0.21
N PRO A 632 -60.87 9.11 0.54
CA PRO A 632 -62.01 8.20 0.64
C PRO A 632 -62.61 7.86 -0.73
N ASN A 633 -63.05 6.62 -0.91
CA ASN A 633 -63.70 6.12 -2.15
C ASN A 633 -62.88 6.29 -3.44
N SER A 634 -61.57 6.57 -3.35
CA SER A 634 -60.71 6.74 -4.51
C SER A 634 -60.24 5.39 -5.08
N THR A 635 -59.91 5.38 -6.36
CA THR A 635 -59.37 4.22 -7.07
C THR A 635 -57.93 4.47 -7.52
N LEU A 636 -57.00 3.59 -7.12
CA LEU A 636 -55.57 3.68 -7.40
C LEU A 636 -55.09 2.47 -8.21
N ILE A 637 -54.40 2.72 -9.32
CA ILE A 637 -53.69 1.67 -10.07
C ILE A 637 -52.17 1.76 -9.84
N LEU A 638 -51.58 0.66 -9.38
CA LEU A 638 -50.15 0.51 -9.11
C LEU A 638 -49.49 -0.26 -10.23
N ARG A 639 -48.46 0.30 -10.86
CA ARG A 639 -47.82 -0.27 -12.04
C ARG A 639 -46.44 -0.82 -11.77
N MET A 640 -46.14 -1.97 -12.37
CA MET A 640 -44.77 -2.49 -12.40
C MET A 640 -43.89 -1.68 -13.36
N SER A 641 -42.90 -0.96 -12.82
CA SER A 641 -41.88 -0.26 -13.62
C SER A 641 -40.54 -1.01 -13.74
N GLN A 642 -40.26 -1.94 -12.83
CA GLN A 642 -38.95 -2.57 -12.65
C GLN A 642 -39.04 -4.11 -12.67
N GLY A 643 -38.05 -4.82 -12.12
CA GLY A 643 -37.99 -6.28 -12.11
C GLY A 643 -39.02 -6.93 -11.19
N PHE A 644 -39.08 -8.27 -11.23
CA PHE A 644 -40.00 -9.02 -10.37
C PHE A 644 -39.68 -8.88 -8.89
N GLY A 645 -38.40 -8.86 -8.51
CA GLY A 645 -37.97 -8.66 -7.13
C GLY A 645 -38.42 -7.32 -6.57
N ASP A 646 -38.24 -6.25 -7.35
CA ASP A 646 -38.68 -4.90 -6.97
C ASP A 646 -40.19 -4.82 -6.76
N ALA A 647 -40.97 -5.46 -7.64
CA ALA A 647 -42.41 -5.53 -7.50
C ALA A 647 -42.82 -6.31 -6.23
N ILE A 648 -42.25 -7.49 -6.00
CA ILE A 648 -42.49 -8.30 -4.80
C ILE A 648 -42.18 -7.49 -3.54
N GLN A 649 -41.04 -6.78 -3.51
CA GLN A 649 -40.68 -5.93 -2.38
C GLN A 649 -41.69 -4.78 -2.20
N ALA A 650 -42.08 -4.09 -3.28
CA ALA A 650 -42.91 -2.89 -3.21
C ALA A 650 -44.40 -3.16 -2.97
N VAL A 651 -44.93 -4.35 -3.30
CA VAL A 651 -46.35 -4.64 -3.02
C VAL A 651 -46.68 -4.71 -1.53
N ARG A 652 -45.67 -4.80 -0.66
CA ARG A 652 -45.85 -4.76 0.80
C ARG A 652 -46.54 -3.51 1.34
N TYR A 653 -46.55 -2.42 0.57
CA TYR A 653 -47.24 -1.19 0.94
C TYR A 653 -48.76 -1.29 0.74
N VAL A 654 -49.26 -2.25 -0.05
CA VAL A 654 -50.70 -2.35 -0.33
C VAL A 654 -51.54 -2.67 0.92
N PRO A 655 -51.21 -3.69 1.74
CA PRO A 655 -51.92 -3.92 3.01
C PRO A 655 -51.84 -2.69 3.93
N TRP A 656 -50.67 -2.06 4.01
CA TRP A 656 -50.46 -0.86 4.82
C TRP A 656 -51.35 0.30 4.34
N LEU A 657 -51.43 0.56 3.03
CA LEU A 657 -52.31 1.60 2.46
C LEU A 657 -53.79 1.33 2.75
N LYS A 658 -54.21 0.06 2.76
CA LYS A 658 -55.59 -0.32 3.13
C LYS A 658 -55.86 -0.12 4.62
N GLN A 659 -54.87 -0.39 5.49
CA GLN A 659 -54.98 -0.16 6.93
C GLN A 659 -54.98 1.33 7.29
N GLN A 660 -54.12 2.13 6.64
CA GLN A 660 -54.05 3.58 6.82
C GLN A 660 -55.18 4.33 6.09
N GLY A 661 -55.88 3.65 5.19
CA GLY A 661 -56.71 4.29 4.19
C GLY A 661 -58.08 4.71 4.68
N ALA A 662 -58.61 5.75 4.03
CA ALA A 662 -60.01 6.13 4.17
C ALA A 662 -60.93 5.04 3.61
N SER A 663 -62.10 4.87 4.24
CA SER A 663 -63.13 3.92 3.81
C SER A 663 -63.37 3.98 2.29
N GLY A 664 -63.35 2.83 1.63
CA GLY A 664 -63.63 2.68 0.20
C GLY A 664 -62.47 2.87 -0.78
N LEU A 665 -61.20 3.03 -0.34
CA LEU A 665 -60.04 2.99 -1.24
C LEU A 665 -59.99 1.65 -1.99
N ARG A 666 -59.91 1.67 -3.32
CA ARG A 666 -59.71 0.46 -4.16
C ARG A 666 -58.37 0.52 -4.87
N ILE A 667 -57.59 -0.57 -4.78
CA ILE A 667 -56.24 -0.69 -5.31
C ILE A 667 -56.19 -1.83 -6.32
N ALA A 668 -55.77 -1.53 -7.54
CA ALA A 668 -55.44 -2.53 -8.54
C ALA A 668 -53.93 -2.53 -8.83
N ILE A 669 -53.38 -3.69 -9.20
CA ILE A 669 -51.97 -3.81 -9.61
C ILE A 669 -51.91 -4.24 -11.07
N GLU A 670 -51.27 -3.42 -11.89
CA GLU A 670 -50.88 -3.81 -13.25
C GLU A 670 -49.59 -4.64 -13.18
N SER A 671 -49.75 -5.94 -13.41
CA SER A 671 -48.71 -6.95 -13.28
C SER A 671 -48.28 -7.52 -14.63
N ARG A 672 -47.12 -8.17 -14.67
CA ARG A 672 -46.77 -9.10 -15.75
C ARG A 672 -47.24 -10.50 -15.37
N LEU A 673 -47.60 -11.29 -16.38
CA LEU A 673 -48.18 -12.64 -16.21
C LEU A 673 -47.50 -13.55 -15.17
N PRO A 674 -46.15 -13.59 -15.06
CA PRO A 674 -45.49 -14.48 -14.09
C PRO A 674 -45.81 -14.20 -12.62
N LEU A 675 -46.16 -12.96 -12.24
CA LEU A 675 -46.44 -12.59 -10.85
C LEU A 675 -47.93 -12.64 -10.50
N THR A 676 -48.83 -12.78 -11.47
CA THR A 676 -50.27 -12.58 -11.30
C THR A 676 -50.90 -13.47 -10.22
N ARG A 677 -50.56 -14.77 -10.21
CA ARG A 677 -51.04 -15.70 -9.17
C ARG A 677 -50.54 -15.33 -7.78
N LEU A 678 -49.26 -14.95 -7.67
CA LEU A 678 -48.64 -14.63 -6.39
C LEU A 678 -49.25 -13.33 -5.83
N LEU A 679 -49.37 -12.29 -6.66
CA LEU A 679 -49.97 -11.02 -6.26
C LEU A 679 -51.45 -11.15 -5.91
N GLY A 680 -52.17 -12.11 -6.48
CA GLY A 680 -53.55 -12.42 -6.07
C GLY A 680 -53.69 -12.92 -4.63
N THR A 681 -52.59 -13.29 -3.95
CA THR A 681 -52.59 -13.67 -2.53
C THR A 681 -52.38 -12.49 -1.59
N LEU A 682 -52.11 -11.30 -2.14
CA LEU A 682 -51.84 -10.08 -1.38
C LEU A 682 -53.13 -9.59 -0.71
N GLU A 683 -53.07 -9.40 0.60
CA GLU A 683 -54.20 -8.83 1.33
C GLU A 683 -54.46 -7.38 0.89
N GLY A 684 -55.72 -7.04 0.63
CA GLY A 684 -56.10 -5.68 0.27
C GLY A 684 -55.87 -5.30 -1.19
N VAL A 685 -55.56 -6.23 -2.09
CA VAL A 685 -55.63 -5.96 -3.54
C VAL A 685 -57.02 -6.27 -4.07
N ASP A 686 -57.63 -5.33 -4.80
CA ASP A 686 -58.99 -5.49 -5.34
C ASP A 686 -58.99 -6.08 -6.76
N ALA A 687 -57.92 -5.87 -7.53
CA ALA A 687 -57.76 -6.45 -8.86
C ALA A 687 -56.29 -6.58 -9.27
N ILE A 688 -55.94 -7.66 -9.98
CA ILE A 688 -54.67 -7.80 -10.70
C ILE A 688 -54.98 -7.77 -12.19
N ILE A 689 -54.32 -6.89 -12.93
CA ILE A 689 -54.54 -6.68 -14.36
C ILE A 689 -53.23 -7.02 -15.06
N ASN A 690 -53.22 -7.92 -16.04
CA ASN A 690 -51.99 -8.14 -16.78
C ASN A 690 -51.74 -7.00 -17.77
N VAL A 691 -50.47 -6.66 -17.95
CA VAL A 691 -50.03 -5.76 -19.02
C VAL A 691 -50.66 -6.17 -20.36
N GLY A 692 -51.41 -5.25 -20.96
CA GLY A 692 -52.11 -5.44 -22.24
C GLY A 692 -53.57 -5.89 -22.14
N GLU A 693 -54.03 -6.37 -20.98
CA GLU A 693 -55.45 -6.72 -20.76
C GLU A 693 -56.32 -5.47 -20.55
N PRO A 694 -57.58 -5.47 -21.02
CA PRO A 694 -58.53 -4.38 -20.74
C PRO A 694 -58.80 -4.24 -19.24
N LEU A 695 -59.20 -3.03 -18.82
CA LEU A 695 -59.63 -2.80 -17.44
C LEU A 695 -60.87 -3.66 -17.11
N PRO A 696 -61.08 -4.06 -15.84
CA PRO A 696 -62.24 -4.84 -15.43
C PRO A 696 -63.57 -4.19 -15.83
N ALA A 697 -64.56 -5.02 -16.19
CA ALA A 697 -65.89 -4.56 -16.58
C ALA A 697 -66.51 -3.62 -15.52
N GLY A 698 -67.08 -2.50 -15.95
CA GLY A 698 -67.63 -1.46 -15.07
C GLY A 698 -66.65 -0.35 -14.64
N HIS A 699 -65.38 -0.40 -15.07
CA HIS A 699 -64.40 0.67 -14.84
C HIS A 699 -64.00 1.31 -16.18
N SER A 700 -64.28 2.60 -16.35
CA SER A 700 -63.82 3.39 -17.51
C SER A 700 -62.45 4.03 -17.28
N ARG A 701 -62.06 4.26 -16.01
CA ARG A 701 -60.75 4.78 -15.58
C ARG A 701 -60.53 4.54 -14.08
N TYR A 702 -59.28 4.64 -13.63
CA TYR A 702 -58.91 4.84 -12.21
C TYR A 702 -58.84 6.36 -11.91
N ASP A 703 -58.84 6.77 -10.64
CA ASP A 703 -58.71 8.19 -10.26
C ASP A 703 -57.25 8.62 -10.19
N TYR A 704 -56.39 7.71 -9.70
CA TYR A 704 -54.96 7.93 -9.52
C TYR A 704 -54.12 6.77 -10.04
N GLN A 705 -52.85 7.06 -10.36
CA GLN A 705 -51.84 6.05 -10.68
C GLN A 705 -50.52 6.30 -9.96
N ALA A 706 -49.76 5.23 -9.71
CA ALA A 706 -48.36 5.32 -9.28
C ALA A 706 -47.58 4.09 -9.74
N PHE A 707 -46.25 4.19 -9.81
CA PHE A 707 -45.41 3.00 -9.94
C PHE A 707 -45.19 2.35 -8.59
N LEU A 708 -45.11 1.02 -8.56
CA LEU A 708 -44.82 0.28 -7.33
C LEU A 708 -43.53 0.78 -6.66
N MET A 709 -42.48 1.04 -7.45
CA MET A 709 -41.22 1.56 -6.91
C MET A 709 -41.23 3.06 -6.56
N SER A 710 -42.34 3.77 -6.79
CA SER A 710 -42.56 5.11 -6.24
C SER A 710 -43.18 5.05 -4.84
N LEU A 711 -43.75 3.91 -4.42
CA LEU A 711 -44.41 3.79 -3.11
C LEU A 711 -43.48 4.12 -1.93
N PRO A 712 -42.20 3.71 -1.90
CA PRO A 712 -41.31 4.12 -0.81
C PRO A 712 -41.17 5.64 -0.70
N HIS A 713 -41.10 6.36 -1.81
CA HIS A 713 -41.06 7.82 -1.85
C HIS A 713 -42.39 8.45 -1.42
N LEU A 714 -43.49 8.02 -2.04
CA LEU A 714 -44.84 8.56 -1.81
C LEU A 714 -45.31 8.33 -0.36
N CYS A 715 -44.92 7.19 0.24
CA CYS A 715 -45.18 6.87 1.64
C CYS A 715 -44.11 7.42 2.60
N ARG A 716 -43.11 8.16 2.09
CA ARG A 716 -42.02 8.81 2.86
C ARG A 716 -41.26 7.84 3.77
N THR A 717 -40.91 6.69 3.21
CA THR A 717 -40.32 5.57 3.95
C THR A 717 -38.93 5.91 4.48
N THR A 718 -38.71 5.64 5.76
CA THR A 718 -37.39 5.53 6.40
C THR A 718 -37.12 4.09 6.80
N ILE A 719 -35.92 3.82 7.32
CA ILE A 719 -35.55 2.49 7.81
C ILE A 719 -36.49 1.97 8.91
N ASP A 720 -37.11 2.87 9.68
CA ASP A 720 -37.99 2.54 10.81
C ASP A 720 -39.47 2.42 10.41
N THR A 721 -39.85 2.92 9.22
CA THR A 721 -41.26 2.98 8.79
C THR A 721 -41.58 2.01 7.68
N ILE A 722 -40.71 1.02 7.45
CA ILE A 722 -40.93 0.01 6.42
C ILE A 722 -42.13 -0.84 6.86
N PRO A 723 -43.16 -1.03 6.03
CA PRO A 723 -44.28 -1.91 6.38
C PRO A 723 -43.77 -3.31 6.73
N ASP A 724 -43.93 -3.75 7.97
CA ASP A 724 -43.27 -4.94 8.54
C ASP A 724 -44.23 -6.12 8.74
N SER A 725 -45.50 -5.98 8.35
CA SER A 725 -46.47 -7.08 8.37
C SER A 725 -46.01 -8.24 7.48
N MET A 726 -45.60 -9.34 8.11
CA MET A 726 -45.12 -10.55 7.44
C MET A 726 -45.97 -11.77 7.82
N PRO A 727 -46.27 -12.69 6.88
CA PRO A 727 -45.99 -12.57 5.45
C PRO A 727 -47.04 -11.69 4.75
N TYR A 728 -46.62 -10.77 3.88
CA TYR A 728 -47.55 -9.97 3.06
C TYR A 728 -47.95 -10.68 1.74
N LEU A 729 -47.27 -11.77 1.37
CA LEU A 729 -47.63 -12.64 0.25
C LEU A 729 -47.72 -14.08 0.74
N ARG A 730 -48.62 -14.87 0.15
CA ARG A 730 -48.78 -16.29 0.47
C ARG A 730 -48.51 -17.14 -0.77
N SER A 731 -48.21 -18.41 -0.55
CA SER A 731 -48.15 -19.35 -1.67
C SER A 731 -49.53 -19.45 -2.31
N PRO A 732 -49.68 -19.23 -3.63
CA PRO A 732 -50.96 -19.41 -4.33
C PRO A 732 -51.32 -20.89 -4.56
N GLY A 733 -50.64 -21.81 -3.86
CA GLY A 733 -50.71 -23.25 -4.09
C GLY A 733 -50.09 -23.68 -5.43
N TRP A 734 -50.01 -25.00 -5.61
CA TRP A 734 -49.56 -25.59 -6.87
C TRP A 734 -50.55 -25.30 -8.00
N ARG A 735 -50.08 -25.30 -9.26
CA ARG A 735 -50.95 -25.01 -10.41
C ARG A 735 -51.97 -26.12 -10.64
N ASP A 736 -51.56 -27.36 -10.42
CA ASP A 736 -52.32 -28.59 -10.58
C ASP A 736 -51.70 -29.69 -9.69
N GLU A 737 -52.43 -30.79 -9.53
CA GLU A 737 -52.03 -31.92 -8.69
C GLU A 737 -50.78 -32.63 -9.25
N SER A 738 -50.57 -32.60 -10.57
CA SER A 738 -49.39 -33.23 -11.19
C SER A 738 -48.07 -32.52 -10.83
N THR A 739 -48.09 -31.19 -10.78
CA THR A 739 -46.95 -30.38 -10.32
C THR A 739 -46.68 -30.59 -8.84
N ARG A 740 -47.76 -30.70 -8.04
CA ARG A 740 -47.64 -31.01 -6.61
C ARG A 740 -47.00 -32.37 -6.39
N GLN A 741 -47.42 -33.38 -7.14
CA GLN A 741 -46.87 -34.74 -7.05
C GLN A 741 -45.41 -34.78 -7.52
N MET A 742 -45.08 -34.16 -8.66
CA MET A 742 -43.69 -34.08 -9.16
C MET A 742 -42.72 -33.48 -8.13
N VAL A 743 -43.14 -32.41 -7.43
CA VAL A 743 -42.31 -31.81 -6.37
C VAL A 743 -42.28 -32.67 -5.12
N ALA A 744 -43.36 -33.38 -4.79
CA ALA A 744 -43.35 -34.37 -3.70
C ALA A 744 -42.35 -35.49 -3.98
N ASP A 745 -42.32 -36.01 -5.21
CA ASP A 745 -41.41 -37.07 -5.66
C ASP A 745 -39.93 -36.59 -5.65
N LEU A 746 -39.66 -35.36 -6.12
CA LEU A 746 -38.32 -34.75 -6.07
C LEU A 746 -37.83 -34.47 -4.65
N LEU A 747 -38.73 -34.32 -3.69
CA LEU A 747 -38.44 -34.04 -2.28
C LEU A 747 -38.52 -35.29 -1.41
N GLU A 748 -38.79 -36.47 -1.97
CA GLU A 748 -38.58 -37.73 -1.27
C GLU A 748 -37.08 -37.86 -0.95
N PRO A 749 -36.71 -38.02 0.33
CA PRO A 749 -35.30 -38.12 0.68
C PRO A 749 -34.71 -39.35 0.00
N THR A 750 -33.72 -39.15 -0.87
CA THR A 750 -32.81 -40.23 -1.24
C THR A 750 -32.23 -40.74 0.08
N PRO A 751 -32.34 -42.04 0.42
CA PRO A 751 -31.81 -42.54 1.68
C PRO A 751 -30.30 -42.32 1.67
N ILE A 752 -29.86 -41.32 2.44
CA ILE A 752 -28.46 -41.19 2.81
C ILE A 752 -28.19 -42.41 3.67
N GLU A 753 -27.34 -43.33 3.21
CA GLU A 753 -26.91 -44.48 4.02
C GLU A 753 -26.46 -43.96 5.38
N ALA A 754 -27.09 -44.48 6.43
CA ALA A 754 -26.83 -44.10 7.82
C ALA A 754 -25.43 -44.54 8.23
N GLY A 755 -24.42 -43.78 7.80
CA GLY A 755 -23.03 -43.94 8.16
C GLY A 755 -22.41 -42.57 8.43
N SER A 756 -22.12 -42.32 9.71
CA SER A 756 -21.04 -41.43 10.17
C SER A 756 -21.28 -39.93 10.46
N ILE A 757 -22.43 -39.52 11.01
CA ILE A 757 -22.45 -38.25 11.78
C ILE A 757 -23.09 -38.45 13.15
N THR A 758 -22.28 -38.85 14.13
CA THR A 758 -22.57 -38.72 15.57
C THR A 758 -21.60 -37.71 16.19
N ARG A 759 -22.10 -36.75 16.96
CA ARG A 759 -21.26 -35.92 17.86
C ARG A 759 -20.84 -36.77 19.06
N PRO A 760 -19.58 -36.71 19.54
CA PRO A 760 -19.26 -37.21 20.87
C PRO A 760 -19.75 -36.22 21.93
N GLY A 761 -20.59 -36.68 22.86
CA GLY A 761 -20.88 -35.98 24.11
C GLY A 761 -22.30 -35.47 24.36
N SER A 762 -23.31 -35.84 23.57
CA SER A 762 -24.72 -35.57 23.95
C SER A 762 -25.60 -36.79 23.73
N ASP A 763 -26.08 -37.39 24.82
CA ASP A 763 -27.00 -38.54 24.84
C ASP A 763 -28.45 -38.18 24.43
N SER A 764 -28.63 -37.30 23.46
CA SER A 764 -29.97 -37.03 22.91
C SER A 764 -29.94 -37.06 21.37
N PRO A 765 -30.72 -37.94 20.73
CA PRO A 765 -30.89 -37.91 19.28
C PRO A 765 -31.60 -36.61 18.90
N MET A 766 -31.05 -35.85 17.94
CA MET A 766 -31.78 -34.73 17.36
C MET A 766 -32.98 -35.26 16.57
N SER A 767 -34.18 -35.09 17.10
CA SER A 767 -35.45 -35.30 16.39
C SER A 767 -35.75 -34.14 15.41
N GLY A 768 -34.78 -33.76 14.58
CA GLY A 768 -34.92 -32.65 13.63
C GLY A 768 -35.18 -33.16 12.22
N ARG A 769 -36.29 -32.75 11.59
CA ARG A 769 -36.48 -32.94 10.14
C ARG A 769 -35.35 -32.21 9.38
N PRO A 770 -34.81 -32.77 8.29
CA PRO A 770 -33.80 -32.08 7.47
C PRO A 770 -34.37 -30.77 6.92
N TYR A 771 -33.56 -29.71 6.93
CA TYR A 771 -33.94 -28.44 6.32
C TYR A 771 -34.00 -28.59 4.80
N LYS A 772 -35.07 -28.09 4.18
CA LYS A 772 -35.19 -28.00 2.72
C LYS A 772 -34.64 -26.65 2.27
N ILE A 773 -33.52 -26.66 1.54
CA ILE A 773 -32.83 -25.44 1.09
C ILE A 773 -32.98 -25.34 -0.43
N GLY A 774 -33.59 -24.25 -0.90
CA GLY A 774 -33.67 -23.91 -2.33
C GLY A 774 -32.52 -22.99 -2.74
N VAL A 775 -31.91 -23.24 -3.90
CA VAL A 775 -30.77 -22.46 -4.41
C VAL A 775 -31.13 -21.83 -5.75
N ILE A 776 -30.86 -20.53 -5.89
CA ILE A 776 -30.91 -19.80 -7.17
C ILE A 776 -29.56 -19.09 -7.32
N TRP A 777 -28.80 -19.43 -8.36
CA TRP A 777 -27.41 -18.97 -8.52
C TRP A 777 -27.21 -17.96 -9.67
N SER A 778 -28.20 -17.82 -10.56
CA SER A 778 -28.14 -16.91 -11.69
C SER A 778 -29.46 -16.18 -11.90
N GLY A 779 -29.34 -14.95 -12.38
CA GLY A 779 -30.43 -14.09 -12.82
C GLY A 779 -30.83 -14.36 -14.26
N SER A 780 -31.37 -13.32 -14.91
CA SER A 780 -31.79 -13.41 -16.30
C SER A 780 -30.59 -13.11 -17.22
N PRO A 781 -30.17 -14.03 -18.12
CA PRO A 781 -29.02 -13.82 -19.00
C PRO A 781 -29.15 -12.63 -19.95
N THR A 782 -30.39 -12.18 -20.20
CA THR A 782 -30.69 -11.03 -21.07
C THR A 782 -30.60 -9.69 -20.32
N HIS A 783 -30.36 -9.71 -19.01
CA HIS A 783 -30.15 -8.50 -18.22
C HIS A 783 -28.74 -7.97 -18.47
N ALA A 784 -28.60 -6.69 -18.82
CA ALA A 784 -27.31 -6.09 -19.19
C ALA A 784 -26.20 -6.20 -18.12
N GLN A 785 -26.59 -6.37 -16.86
CA GLN A 785 -25.67 -6.52 -15.71
C GLN A 785 -25.65 -7.95 -15.14
N ASP A 786 -26.16 -8.96 -15.86
CA ASP A 786 -26.27 -10.33 -15.35
C ASP A 786 -24.92 -10.88 -14.85
N PHE A 787 -23.85 -10.61 -15.58
CA PHE A 787 -22.48 -11.02 -15.22
C PHE A 787 -21.98 -10.47 -13.87
N ARG A 788 -22.60 -9.42 -13.31
CA ARG A 788 -22.27 -8.85 -11.97
C ARG A 788 -23.19 -9.32 -10.85
N ARG A 789 -24.27 -10.05 -11.18
CA ARG A 789 -25.30 -10.49 -10.21
C ARG A 789 -25.59 -11.99 -10.26
N SER A 790 -24.94 -12.70 -11.18
CA SER A 790 -25.01 -14.15 -11.35
C SER A 790 -23.65 -14.74 -11.01
N MET A 791 -23.66 -15.82 -10.23
CA MET A 791 -22.44 -16.54 -9.86
C MET A 791 -22.32 -17.78 -10.74
N PRO A 792 -21.15 -18.07 -11.35
CA PRO A 792 -20.94 -19.33 -12.03
C PRO A 792 -21.24 -20.52 -11.11
N LEU A 793 -21.95 -21.53 -11.60
CA LEU A 793 -22.37 -22.66 -10.77
C LEU A 793 -21.19 -23.38 -10.09
N ARG A 794 -20.01 -23.39 -10.73
CA ARG A 794 -18.76 -23.92 -10.15
C ARG A 794 -18.30 -23.19 -8.88
N GLU A 795 -18.60 -21.89 -8.76
CA GLU A 795 -18.28 -21.09 -7.56
C GLU A 795 -19.33 -21.33 -6.47
N PHE A 796 -20.52 -21.81 -6.85
CA PHE A 796 -21.52 -22.36 -5.93
C PHE A 796 -21.12 -23.74 -5.39
N ALA A 797 -20.18 -24.46 -6.03
CA ALA A 797 -19.80 -25.83 -5.65
C ALA A 797 -19.33 -25.92 -4.19
N THR A 798 -18.61 -24.92 -3.69
CA THR A 798 -18.08 -24.91 -2.32
C THR A 798 -19.17 -24.85 -1.24
N LEU A 799 -20.37 -24.38 -1.57
CA LEU A 799 -21.53 -24.44 -0.66
C LEU A 799 -22.02 -25.88 -0.44
N PHE A 800 -21.72 -26.78 -1.37
CA PHE A 800 -22.04 -28.20 -1.30
C PHE A 800 -20.89 -29.03 -0.69
N ASP A 801 -19.69 -28.45 -0.54
CA ASP A 801 -18.53 -29.05 0.16
C ASP A 801 -18.59 -28.92 1.70
N ILE A 802 -19.69 -28.43 2.27
CA ILE A 802 -19.85 -28.31 3.73
C ILE A 802 -20.04 -29.71 4.34
N THR A 803 -18.94 -30.39 4.65
CA THR A 803 -18.91 -31.47 5.64
C THR A 803 -18.15 -30.98 6.87
N THR A 804 -18.85 -30.81 8.00
CA THR A 804 -18.17 -30.70 9.29
C THR A 804 -17.67 -32.07 9.70
N THR A 805 -16.39 -32.38 9.46
CA THR A 805 -15.69 -33.47 10.16
C THR A 805 -14.88 -32.92 11.34
N HIS A 806 -14.66 -33.79 12.33
CA HIS A 806 -14.18 -33.45 13.67
C HIS A 806 -12.73 -32.93 13.74
N ASP A 807 -11.98 -32.95 12.63
CA ASP A 807 -10.53 -32.75 12.52
C ASP A 807 -10.12 -31.57 11.62
N GLY A 808 -11.08 -30.77 11.12
CA GLY A 808 -10.81 -29.47 10.52
C GLY A 808 -10.03 -29.49 9.20
N ARG A 809 -10.01 -30.60 8.46
CA ARG A 809 -9.36 -30.69 7.15
C ARG A 809 -10.40 -30.84 6.03
N PRO A 810 -10.38 -29.97 4.99
CA PRO A 810 -11.29 -30.12 3.86
C PRO A 810 -10.86 -31.30 2.97
N ARG A 811 -11.83 -32.13 2.55
CA ARG A 811 -11.72 -33.03 1.40
C ARG A 811 -12.82 -32.69 0.38
N PRO A 812 -12.53 -32.72 -0.93
CA PRO A 812 -13.53 -32.43 -1.95
C PRO A 812 -14.52 -33.60 -2.09
N VAL A 813 -15.81 -33.29 -2.24
CA VAL A 813 -16.84 -34.24 -2.69
C VAL A 813 -17.56 -33.65 -3.91
N LEU A 814 -16.87 -33.73 -5.06
CA LEU A 814 -17.36 -34.14 -6.40
C LEU A 814 -16.33 -33.75 -7.46
#